data_AF-A0A843F9Q8-F1
#
_entry.id   AF-A0A843F9Q8-F1
#
_cell.length_a   1.000
_cell.length_b   1.000
_cell.length_c   1.000
_cell.angle_alpha   90.00
_cell.angle_beta   90.00
_cell.angle_gamma   90.00
#
_symmetry.space_group_name_H-M   'P 1'
#
loop_
_entity.id
_entity.type
_entity.pdbx_description
1 polymer ?
#
loop_
_entity_poly.entity_id
_entity_poly.type
_entity_poly.pdbx_seq_one_letter_code
_entity_poly.pdbx_strand_id
1 'polypeptide(L)'
;IAILTILFVLFCSLNTTFAMDNDTIIQTTDTFSSNPGNEKTMLLISDNSGTNIFDSAANEVLNNYSNIDIQVRSSNQISKMDEDELYKLVNSSDIVIANWLTTDADSVFTNLLLKHPNLSNKEMFLILETSSSSQLKTFNLVKNSTINYHKIFDDNVYTADYLNEYFQTTKRGQSYSTVNDYLSYGNGNKVDSRFNQAVLYKNCNDKENQINQILWALNTCGFNCQYNVPIFHESYQYGLYRDKYMSLDEYKKQYFDSSRKYTVGLLESNMYVSSAALEPYYALIESLESKGVNVIPVVAAGGSDDQLKVMIEYFTNAPDYDSYLENPSSYESYVDAIISMPAYGIGGTLFDKVTQYFKTAGVQVFRAVHSDYVSNEEWELSTTGLPGNRSDKWWHVAIGEAQGIIEATFVGGVTHEISQSTGAERSGYKPHDTNIDLLTDRIISWIDLKYKANEDKKVSLIYYNYPPGKQNIGSSYLDTITSVYNLLLTLKSEGYNVGELPENTSQLEDMIIKSGINVATWAPGELEKLSNRSNVVLLPVSEYLERFENLQPISKLQVVEGPVAYIGELSRNAIAINYTSPMDERLSDWYSEIIALLPDNYTSKAIPILDNIIASLKQYLKTGLESDYEIFLKYKKEWADLNIPGLNGWGDAPGNIMTVWRNGTQYFVIPGLTFGNVFVGPEPQRGWEADSDALYHSTAVAPTHQYLAAFYYFQQYHSEAMVFVGRHATHEWLPGKEVLLSSTDYGSIVVGKTPQIYLYISDGLGEGIQAKRRGFAVMISHLTSPLAYTQLYGNLTSLANLVNAYENALNQSSKDALISEIKYIVNTNNYVNSMGLTNETFDKLTSDELVSTVDSFI
;
A
#
# COMPACT_ATOMS: atom_id res chain seq x y z
N ILE A 1 -11.13 27.37 -60.42
CA ILE A 1 -11.26 26.09 -61.15
C ILE A 1 -10.60 26.30 -62.50
N ALA A 2 -9.49 25.57 -62.79
CA ALA A 2 -8.60 25.63 -63.97
C ALA A 2 -7.16 26.18 -63.81
N ILE A 3 -6.66 26.52 -62.61
CA ILE A 3 -5.20 26.76 -62.37
C ILE A 3 -4.72 26.11 -61.04
N LEU A 4 -5.34 25.00 -60.62
CA LEU A 4 -4.85 24.20 -59.48
C LEU A 4 -4.66 22.71 -59.82
N THR A 5 -4.65 22.37 -61.11
CA THR A 5 -4.61 20.98 -61.61
C THR A 5 -3.27 20.63 -62.29
N ILE A 6 -2.27 21.51 -62.24
CA ILE A 6 -0.96 21.30 -62.90
C ILE A 6 0.18 20.97 -61.93
N LEU A 7 -0.01 21.10 -60.61
CA LEU A 7 1.01 20.68 -59.62
C LEU A 7 0.85 19.24 -59.10
N PHE A 8 -0.22 18.52 -59.46
CA PHE A 8 -0.52 17.18 -58.94
C PHE A 8 -0.16 16.02 -59.90
N VAL A 9 0.37 16.32 -61.10
CA VAL A 9 0.66 15.30 -62.13
C VAL A 9 2.16 15.00 -62.29
N LEU A 10 3.04 15.65 -61.51
CA LEU A 10 4.50 15.39 -61.58
C LEU A 10 5.07 14.53 -60.43
N PHE A 11 4.28 14.13 -59.42
CA PHE A 11 4.79 13.37 -58.27
C PHE A 11 4.30 11.92 -58.19
N CYS A 12 3.45 11.46 -59.12
CA CYS A 12 2.94 10.08 -59.16
C CYS A 12 3.13 9.44 -60.54
N SER A 13 4.38 9.25 -60.95
CA SER A 13 4.74 8.24 -61.97
C SER A 13 6.25 8.14 -62.10
N LEU A 14 6.88 7.23 -61.36
CA LEU A 14 8.10 6.50 -61.74
C LEU A 14 8.37 5.42 -60.68
N ASN A 15 7.52 4.39 -60.71
CA ASN A 15 7.80 3.08 -60.12
C ASN A 15 8.06 2.13 -61.29
N THR A 16 9.32 1.84 -61.58
CA THR A 16 9.77 0.55 -62.15
C THR A 16 11.28 0.44 -61.96
N THR A 17 11.66 -0.42 -61.02
CA THR A 17 12.73 -1.43 -61.13
C THR A 17 13.88 -1.13 -62.10
N PHE A 18 15.03 -0.74 -61.53
CA PHE A 18 16.34 -1.15 -62.02
C PHE A 18 17.19 -1.58 -60.82
N ALA A 19 17.43 -2.88 -60.75
CA ALA A 19 18.53 -3.46 -59.98
C ALA A 19 19.85 -3.00 -60.61
N MET A 20 20.76 -2.46 -59.80
CA MET A 20 22.18 -2.38 -60.12
C MET A 20 22.97 -2.44 -58.80
N ASP A 21 23.64 -3.58 -58.65
CA ASP A 21 24.91 -3.83 -57.99
C ASP A 21 25.10 -3.41 -56.53
N ASN A 22 24.74 -4.35 -55.66
CA ASN A 22 25.68 -4.82 -54.63
C ASN A 22 27.04 -5.10 -55.30
N ASP A 23 28.07 -4.30 -55.00
CA ASP A 23 29.44 -4.79 -54.78
C ASP A 23 30.38 -3.59 -54.56
N THR A 24 30.52 -3.20 -53.30
CA THR A 24 31.84 -2.79 -52.78
C THR A 24 31.87 -3.05 -51.27
N ILE A 25 31.69 -4.32 -50.94
CA ILE A 25 32.25 -4.87 -49.71
C ILE A 25 33.76 -4.75 -49.88
N ILE A 26 34.42 -3.90 -49.09
CA ILE A 26 35.87 -4.05 -48.87
C ILE A 26 36.02 -5.33 -48.05
N GLN A 27 36.08 -6.47 -48.76
CA GLN A 27 36.53 -7.73 -48.24
C GLN A 27 38.04 -7.62 -48.01
N THR A 28 38.45 -7.24 -46.80
CA THR A 28 39.74 -7.72 -46.29
C THR A 28 39.52 -9.15 -45.82
N THR A 29 39.67 -10.11 -46.73
CA THR A 29 39.86 -11.52 -46.38
C THR A 29 41.23 -11.68 -45.74
N ASP A 30 41.32 -11.46 -44.43
CA ASP A 30 42.31 -12.14 -43.61
C ASP A 30 41.59 -13.29 -42.91
N THR A 31 42.01 -14.49 -43.26
CA THR A 31 41.63 -15.74 -42.61
C THR A 31 42.04 -15.67 -41.14
N PHE A 32 41.10 -15.31 -40.25
CA PHE A 32 41.30 -15.39 -38.82
C PHE A 32 41.33 -16.86 -38.40
N SER A 33 42.52 -17.33 -38.05
CA SER A 33 42.63 -18.44 -37.11
C SER A 33 42.00 -18.00 -35.79
N SER A 34 41.25 -18.91 -35.17
CA SER A 34 40.74 -18.78 -33.82
C SER A 34 41.92 -18.70 -32.84
N ASN A 35 42.43 -17.50 -32.62
CA ASN A 35 43.21 -17.19 -31.43
C ASN A 35 42.22 -16.96 -30.28
N PRO A 36 42.41 -17.57 -29.10
CA PRO A 36 41.61 -17.23 -27.94
C PRO A 36 41.88 -15.76 -27.62
N GLY A 37 40.89 -14.89 -27.86
CA GLY A 37 40.99 -13.46 -27.60
C GLY A 37 41.34 -13.23 -26.13
N ASN A 38 42.31 -12.35 -25.87
CA ASN A 38 42.77 -12.00 -24.54
C ASN A 38 41.56 -11.74 -23.62
N GLU A 39 41.53 -12.41 -22.48
CA GLU A 39 40.58 -12.16 -21.40
C GLU A 39 40.62 -10.67 -21.05
N LYS A 40 39.45 -10.04 -20.87
CA LYS A 40 39.31 -8.63 -20.51
C LYS A 40 38.56 -8.49 -19.20
N THR A 41 39.09 -7.66 -18.31
CA THR A 41 38.43 -7.31 -17.05
C THR A 41 37.96 -5.86 -17.08
N MET A 42 36.71 -5.63 -16.69
CA MET A 42 36.08 -4.31 -16.71
C MET A 42 35.45 -3.98 -15.35
N LEU A 43 35.65 -2.75 -14.88
CA LEU A 43 34.97 -2.18 -13.72
C LEU A 43 34.09 -1.01 -14.13
N LEU A 44 32.80 -1.15 -13.87
CA LEU A 44 31.78 -0.13 -14.08
C LEU A 44 31.33 0.43 -12.73
N ILE A 45 31.25 1.75 -12.62
CA ILE A 45 30.84 2.42 -11.39
C ILE A 45 29.77 3.47 -11.72
N SER A 46 28.68 3.50 -10.95
CA SER A 46 27.71 4.60 -11.03
C SER A 46 27.06 4.95 -9.70
N ASP A 47 26.24 5.99 -9.66
CA ASP A 47 25.20 6.16 -8.64
C ASP A 47 24.21 4.97 -8.63
N ASN A 48 23.28 4.94 -7.68
CA ASN A 48 22.33 3.82 -7.53
C ASN A 48 21.55 3.55 -8.82
N SER A 49 21.00 4.58 -9.47
CA SER A 49 20.22 4.43 -10.71
C SER A 49 21.05 3.85 -11.86
N GLY A 50 22.23 4.42 -12.13
CA GLY A 50 23.10 3.90 -13.19
C GLY A 50 23.69 2.54 -12.86
N THR A 51 23.81 2.17 -11.58
CA THR A 51 24.28 0.84 -11.15
C THR A 51 23.30 -0.24 -11.57
N ASN A 52 22.00 -0.03 -11.38
CA ASN A 52 20.97 -0.98 -11.82
C ASN A 52 21.02 -1.18 -13.34
N ILE A 53 21.14 -0.08 -14.09
CA ILE A 53 21.19 -0.11 -15.56
C ILE A 53 22.48 -0.80 -16.03
N PHE A 54 23.62 -0.49 -15.41
CA PHE A 54 24.90 -1.16 -15.72
C PHE A 54 24.88 -2.63 -15.39
N ASP A 55 24.31 -3.05 -14.26
CA ASP A 55 24.19 -4.46 -13.92
C ASP A 55 23.33 -5.21 -14.94
N SER A 56 22.18 -4.63 -15.32
CA SER A 56 21.32 -5.22 -16.35
C SER A 56 22.03 -5.33 -17.71
N ALA A 57 22.73 -4.29 -18.13
CA ALA A 57 23.51 -4.28 -19.38
C ALA A 57 24.69 -5.26 -19.33
N ALA A 58 25.44 -5.29 -18.23
CA ALA A 58 26.60 -6.17 -18.03
C ALA A 58 26.18 -7.64 -18.06
N ASN A 59 25.08 -8.01 -17.41
CA ASN A 59 24.53 -9.36 -17.46
C ASN A 59 24.19 -9.78 -18.90
N GLU A 60 23.61 -8.89 -19.70
CA GLU A 60 23.30 -9.20 -21.11
C GLU A 60 24.58 -9.40 -21.95
N VAL A 61 25.63 -8.61 -21.69
CA VAL A 61 26.93 -8.80 -22.35
C VAL A 61 27.59 -10.11 -21.92
N LEU A 62 27.63 -10.40 -20.61
CA LEU A 62 28.20 -11.64 -20.05
C LEU A 62 27.50 -12.90 -20.57
N ASN A 63 26.19 -12.82 -20.85
CA ASN A 63 25.43 -13.92 -21.45
C ASN A 63 25.79 -14.16 -22.93
N ASN A 64 26.26 -13.15 -23.64
CA ASN A 64 26.54 -13.21 -25.07
C ASN A 64 28.03 -13.39 -25.42
N TYR A 65 28.94 -13.09 -24.49
CA TYR A 65 30.38 -13.13 -24.73
C TYR A 65 31.11 -13.91 -23.62
N SER A 66 31.90 -14.91 -24.02
CA SER A 66 32.84 -15.62 -23.14
C SER A 66 34.20 -14.91 -23.08
N ASN A 67 34.96 -15.09 -21.99
CA ASN A 67 36.29 -14.48 -21.74
C ASN A 67 36.26 -12.98 -21.42
N ILE A 68 35.18 -12.51 -20.80
CA ILE A 68 35.06 -11.16 -20.24
C ILE A 68 34.64 -11.30 -18.78
N ASP A 69 35.31 -10.57 -17.89
CA ASP A 69 34.86 -10.36 -16.52
C ASP A 69 34.38 -8.91 -16.39
N ILE A 70 33.13 -8.71 -15.99
CA ILE A 70 32.55 -7.38 -15.80
C ILE A 70 32.09 -7.26 -14.36
N GLN A 71 32.76 -6.38 -13.62
CA GLN A 71 32.39 -6.02 -12.26
C GLN A 71 31.69 -4.67 -12.26
N VAL A 72 30.60 -4.59 -11.51
CA VAL A 72 29.82 -3.36 -11.37
C VAL A 72 29.78 -2.99 -9.89
N ARG A 73 30.00 -1.72 -9.53
CA ARG A 73 29.87 -1.23 -8.16
C ARG A 73 29.06 0.05 -8.09
N SER A 74 28.21 0.16 -7.08
CA SER A 74 27.55 1.42 -6.74
C SER A 74 28.52 2.40 -6.08
N SER A 75 28.23 3.68 -6.19
CA SER A 75 28.96 4.72 -5.46
C SER A 75 28.89 4.50 -3.94
N ASN A 76 27.79 3.92 -3.45
CA ASN A 76 27.64 3.53 -2.05
C ASN A 76 28.65 2.43 -1.67
N GLN A 77 28.79 1.38 -2.49
CA GLN A 77 29.82 0.35 -2.29
C GLN A 77 31.22 0.99 -2.26
N ILE A 78 31.56 1.79 -3.27
CA ILE A 78 32.88 2.44 -3.37
C ILE A 78 33.19 3.30 -2.13
N SER A 79 32.20 4.05 -1.63
CA SER A 79 32.39 4.91 -0.45
C SER A 79 32.66 4.13 0.86
N LYS A 80 32.29 2.85 0.91
CA LYS A 80 32.43 1.97 2.09
C LYS A 80 33.63 1.01 1.99
N MET A 81 34.18 0.82 0.79
CA MET A 81 35.37 -0.01 0.59
C MET A 81 36.59 0.58 1.30
N ASP A 82 37.41 -0.30 1.87
CA ASP A 82 38.73 0.12 2.32
C ASP A 82 39.70 0.32 1.13
N GLU A 83 40.84 0.94 1.42
CA GLU A 83 41.83 1.29 0.39
C GLU A 83 42.41 0.06 -0.32
N ASP A 84 42.63 -1.04 0.41
CA ASP A 84 43.23 -2.26 -0.15
C ASP A 84 42.24 -3.00 -1.06
N GLU A 85 40.97 -3.04 -0.67
CA GLU A 85 39.88 -3.60 -1.47
C GLU A 85 39.72 -2.82 -2.77
N LEU A 86 39.58 -1.49 -2.69
CA LEU A 86 39.41 -0.64 -3.86
C LEU A 86 40.65 -0.67 -4.75
N TYR A 87 41.86 -0.67 -4.17
CA TYR A 87 43.11 -0.82 -4.91
C TYR A 87 43.10 -2.10 -5.74
N LYS A 88 42.77 -3.26 -5.14
CA LYS A 88 42.75 -4.55 -5.85
C LYS A 88 41.72 -4.55 -6.98
N LEU A 89 40.54 -4.03 -6.72
CA LEU A 89 39.45 -3.96 -7.70
C LEU A 89 39.85 -3.12 -8.92
N VAL A 90 40.38 -1.91 -8.70
CA VAL A 90 40.84 -1.04 -9.78
C VAL A 90 42.07 -1.63 -10.46
N ASN A 91 43.05 -2.12 -9.71
CA ASN A 91 44.30 -2.65 -10.27
C ASN A 91 44.07 -3.86 -11.19
N SER A 92 43.16 -4.75 -10.83
CA SER A 92 42.82 -5.96 -11.60
C SER A 92 41.98 -5.72 -12.85
N SER A 93 41.46 -4.50 -13.04
CA SER A 93 40.62 -4.14 -14.20
C SER A 93 41.45 -3.57 -15.35
N ASP A 94 41.27 -4.05 -16.58
CA ASP A 94 41.86 -3.46 -17.80
C ASP A 94 41.14 -2.18 -18.21
N ILE A 95 39.82 -2.16 -17.98
CA ILE A 95 38.90 -1.08 -18.34
C ILE A 95 38.19 -0.60 -17.07
N VAL A 96 38.18 0.71 -16.82
CA VAL A 96 37.41 1.32 -15.73
C VAL A 96 36.56 2.45 -16.29
N ILE A 97 35.25 2.43 -16.06
CA ILE A 97 34.35 3.52 -16.44
C ILE A 97 33.50 3.90 -15.22
N ALA A 98 33.59 5.17 -14.82
CA ALA A 98 32.77 5.73 -13.76
C ALA A 98 31.84 6.82 -14.29
N ASN A 99 30.54 6.60 -14.09
CA ASN A 99 29.46 7.54 -14.35
C ASN A 99 28.97 8.11 -13.02
N TRP A 100 28.53 9.37 -13.00
CA TRP A 100 27.76 9.98 -11.89
C TRP A 100 28.16 9.60 -10.46
N LEU A 101 29.45 9.69 -10.14
CA LEU A 101 29.92 9.40 -8.80
C LEU A 101 29.29 10.33 -7.77
N THR A 102 28.87 9.78 -6.63
CA THR A 102 28.52 10.59 -5.47
C THR A 102 29.77 11.28 -4.93
N THR A 103 29.57 12.34 -4.15
CA THR A 103 30.69 13.11 -3.56
C THR A 103 31.59 12.24 -2.68
N ASP A 104 31.00 11.31 -1.92
CA ASP A 104 31.77 10.43 -1.03
C ASP A 104 32.60 9.43 -1.83
N ALA A 105 32.02 8.83 -2.88
CA ALA A 105 32.73 7.93 -3.78
C ALA A 105 33.87 8.66 -4.51
N ASP A 106 33.62 9.86 -5.04
CA ASP A 106 34.63 10.73 -5.67
C ASP A 106 35.81 11.00 -4.71
N SER A 107 35.51 11.33 -3.46
CA SER A 107 36.53 11.61 -2.43
C SER A 107 37.42 10.39 -2.15
N VAL A 108 36.83 9.21 -1.96
CA VAL A 108 37.56 7.95 -1.74
C VAL A 108 38.41 7.60 -2.95
N PHE A 109 37.84 7.69 -4.16
CA PHE A 109 38.54 7.37 -5.41
C PHE A 109 39.69 8.35 -5.69
N THR A 110 39.48 9.63 -5.44
CA THR A 110 40.51 10.68 -5.56
C THR A 110 41.68 10.40 -4.62
N ASN A 111 41.41 10.06 -3.36
CA ASN A 111 42.46 9.75 -2.40
C ASN A 111 43.30 8.53 -2.81
N LEU A 112 42.66 7.48 -3.35
CA LEU A 112 43.36 6.32 -3.89
C LEU A 112 44.33 6.72 -5.01
N LEU A 113 43.87 7.51 -5.99
CA LEU A 113 44.69 7.93 -7.13
C LEU A 113 45.80 8.92 -6.75
N LEU A 114 45.62 9.72 -5.70
CA LEU A 114 46.69 10.56 -5.16
C LEU A 114 47.86 9.74 -4.61
N LYS A 115 47.56 8.60 -3.97
CA LYS A 115 48.58 7.68 -3.44
C LYS A 115 49.15 6.75 -4.50
N HIS A 116 48.32 6.33 -5.46
CA HIS A 116 48.66 5.36 -6.50
C HIS A 116 48.31 5.89 -7.90
N PRO A 117 49.00 6.94 -8.40
CA PRO A 117 48.63 7.61 -9.65
C PRO A 117 48.66 6.70 -10.88
N ASN A 118 49.53 5.69 -10.87
CA ASN A 118 49.65 4.72 -11.97
C ASN A 118 48.43 3.81 -12.13
N LEU A 119 47.51 3.74 -11.16
CA LEU A 119 46.26 2.97 -11.30
C LEU A 119 45.37 3.49 -12.43
N SER A 120 45.47 4.78 -12.76
CA SER A 120 44.71 5.36 -13.87
C SER A 120 45.32 5.07 -15.24
N ASN A 121 46.56 4.56 -15.30
CA ASN A 121 47.25 4.25 -16.54
C ASN A 121 46.86 2.85 -17.05
N LYS A 122 45.76 2.77 -17.78
CA LYS A 122 45.14 1.52 -18.23
C LYS A 122 44.80 1.58 -19.72
N GLU A 123 44.32 0.47 -20.27
CA GLU A 123 43.79 0.47 -21.63
C GLU A 123 42.64 1.46 -21.77
N MET A 124 41.80 1.56 -20.74
CA MET A 124 40.81 2.61 -20.62
C MET A 124 40.51 2.90 -19.14
N PHE A 125 40.59 4.16 -18.75
CA PHE A 125 40.18 4.64 -17.44
C PHE A 125 39.41 5.93 -17.65
N LEU A 126 38.09 5.92 -17.46
CA LEU A 126 37.22 7.05 -17.76
C LEU A 126 36.43 7.48 -16.53
N ILE A 127 36.52 8.76 -16.19
CA ILE A 127 35.62 9.41 -15.24
C ILE A 127 34.80 10.44 -16.04
N LEU A 128 33.52 10.15 -16.27
CA LEU A 128 32.73 10.90 -17.26
C LEU A 128 32.01 12.13 -16.68
N GLU A 129 32.05 12.32 -15.36
CA GLU A 129 31.45 13.48 -14.68
C GLU A 129 32.10 13.74 -13.31
N THR A 130 32.10 14.99 -12.87
CA THR A 130 32.53 15.39 -11.50
C THR A 130 31.35 15.39 -10.54
N SER A 131 31.58 15.06 -9.25
CA SER A 131 30.53 15.18 -8.23
C SER A 131 30.07 16.65 -8.01
N SER A 132 28.79 16.84 -7.69
CA SER A 132 28.11 18.14 -7.68
C SER A 132 28.38 19.03 -6.46
N SER A 133 28.99 18.51 -5.39
CA SER A 133 29.11 19.23 -4.10
C SER A 133 30.53 19.64 -3.69
N SER A 134 31.55 19.39 -4.52
CA SER A 134 32.90 19.88 -4.25
C SER A 134 32.96 21.42 -4.37
N GLN A 135 32.84 22.11 -3.25
CA GLN A 135 33.02 23.58 -3.14
C GLN A 135 34.44 24.06 -3.49
N LEU A 136 35.32 23.16 -3.92
CA LEU A 136 36.53 23.45 -4.68
C LEU A 136 36.53 22.57 -5.92
N LYS A 137 36.39 23.20 -7.10
CA LYS A 137 36.46 22.61 -8.44
C LYS A 137 37.83 21.99 -8.71
N THR A 138 38.18 20.90 -8.06
CA THR A 138 39.33 20.11 -8.46
C THR A 138 38.86 19.07 -9.45
N PHE A 139 39.01 19.35 -10.75
CA PHE A 139 38.91 18.36 -11.85
C PHE A 139 39.97 17.25 -11.75
N ASN A 140 40.56 17.04 -10.57
CA ASN A 140 41.68 16.17 -10.31
C ASN A 140 41.34 14.73 -10.64
N LEU A 141 40.16 14.24 -10.25
CA LEU A 141 39.73 12.89 -10.56
C LEU A 141 39.59 12.69 -12.08
N VAL A 142 38.84 13.58 -12.75
CA VAL A 142 38.57 13.46 -14.18
C VAL A 142 39.82 13.61 -15.04
N LYS A 143 40.77 14.43 -14.60
CA LYS A 143 42.08 14.56 -15.25
C LYS A 143 42.85 13.25 -15.34
N ASN A 144 42.57 12.26 -14.47
CA ASN A 144 43.20 10.95 -14.56
C ASN A 144 42.63 10.08 -15.70
N SER A 145 41.68 10.57 -16.50
CA SER A 145 41.12 9.77 -17.58
C SER A 145 42.18 9.44 -18.66
N THR A 146 42.28 8.16 -19.03
CA THR A 146 43.19 7.64 -20.04
C THR A 146 42.46 6.75 -21.07
N ILE A 147 42.94 6.78 -22.31
CA ILE A 147 42.58 5.80 -23.34
C ILE A 147 43.88 5.35 -24.01
N ASN A 148 44.05 4.03 -24.16
CA ASN A 148 45.27 3.39 -24.65
C ASN A 148 46.51 3.87 -23.90
N TYR A 149 46.46 3.94 -22.56
CA TYR A 149 47.57 4.39 -21.71
C TYR A 149 47.98 5.86 -21.92
N HIS A 150 47.17 6.66 -22.62
CA HIS A 150 47.41 8.08 -22.85
C HIS A 150 46.40 8.93 -22.11
N LYS A 151 46.90 9.90 -21.33
CA LYS A 151 46.08 10.86 -20.58
C LYS A 151 45.33 11.79 -21.53
N ILE A 152 44.03 11.94 -21.32
CA ILE A 152 43.15 12.75 -22.18
C ILE A 152 43.28 14.23 -21.85
N PHE A 153 43.24 14.57 -20.56
CA PHE A 153 43.26 15.95 -20.07
C PHE A 153 44.66 16.33 -19.54
N ASP A 154 45.51 16.85 -20.42
CA ASP A 154 46.80 17.46 -20.07
C ASP A 154 46.61 18.89 -19.53
N ASP A 155 47.26 19.22 -18.42
CA ASP A 155 47.22 20.54 -17.78
C ASP A 155 47.77 21.67 -18.67
N ASN A 156 48.59 21.34 -19.66
CA ASN A 156 49.11 22.29 -20.64
C ASN A 156 48.12 22.63 -21.77
N VAL A 157 47.08 21.81 -21.95
CA VAL A 157 46.12 21.90 -23.05
C VAL A 157 44.74 22.33 -22.54
N TYR A 158 44.32 21.84 -21.38
CA TYR A 158 42.98 22.05 -20.83
C TYR A 158 43.03 22.85 -19.53
N THR A 159 42.67 24.14 -19.60
CA THR A 159 42.62 25.02 -18.43
C THR A 159 41.48 24.64 -17.48
N ALA A 160 41.57 25.07 -16.22
CA ALA A 160 40.49 24.85 -15.25
C ALA A 160 39.15 25.47 -15.71
N ASP A 161 39.18 26.63 -16.37
CA ASP A 161 37.99 27.28 -16.93
C ASP A 161 37.39 26.48 -18.08
N TYR A 162 38.22 25.90 -18.95
CA TYR A 162 37.77 25.03 -20.03
C TYR A 162 37.10 23.76 -19.50
N LEU A 163 37.75 23.07 -18.54
CA LEU A 163 37.17 21.87 -17.93
C LEU A 163 35.86 22.20 -17.22
N ASN A 164 35.76 23.36 -16.59
CA ASN A 164 34.51 23.82 -15.99
C ASN A 164 33.42 24.05 -17.03
N GLU A 165 33.71 24.71 -18.15
CA GLU A 165 32.75 24.86 -19.25
C GLU A 165 32.30 23.50 -19.77
N TYR A 166 33.25 22.61 -20.07
CA TYR A 166 32.99 21.27 -20.61
C TYR A 166 32.08 20.47 -19.68
N PHE A 167 32.49 20.24 -18.43
CA PHE A 167 31.72 19.40 -17.50
C PHE A 167 30.42 20.04 -17.03
N GLN A 168 30.28 21.37 -17.04
CA GLN A 168 28.98 22.00 -16.81
C GLN A 168 28.03 21.86 -17.99
N THR A 169 28.56 21.79 -19.22
CA THR A 169 27.77 21.62 -20.44
C THR A 169 27.39 20.15 -20.66
N THR A 170 28.20 19.20 -20.20
CA THR A 170 27.98 17.75 -20.37
C THR A 170 27.49 17.04 -19.11
N LYS A 171 27.08 17.78 -18.07
CA LYS A 171 26.56 17.21 -16.82
C LYS A 171 25.19 16.58 -17.01
N ARG A 172 24.82 15.68 -16.09
CA ARG A 172 23.46 15.12 -16.02
C ARG A 172 22.39 16.23 -15.99
N GLY A 173 21.31 16.03 -16.73
CA GLY A 173 20.17 16.95 -16.80
C GLY A 173 20.27 18.02 -17.91
N GLN A 174 21.34 18.03 -18.71
CA GLN A 174 21.38 18.83 -19.95
C GLN A 174 20.66 18.09 -21.08
N SER A 175 20.07 18.85 -22.02
CA SER A 175 19.44 18.26 -23.22
C SER A 175 20.48 17.53 -24.05
N TYR A 176 20.17 16.31 -24.50
CA TYR A 176 21.06 15.53 -25.37
C TYR A 176 21.44 16.29 -26.63
N SER A 177 20.50 17.00 -27.27
CA SER A 177 20.78 17.80 -28.48
C SER A 177 21.83 18.89 -28.20
N THR A 178 21.69 19.61 -27.09
CA THR A 178 22.64 20.65 -26.65
C THR A 178 24.02 20.05 -26.40
N VAL A 179 24.08 18.90 -25.73
CA VAL A 179 25.35 18.21 -25.48
C VAL A 179 25.98 17.75 -26.80
N ASN A 180 25.21 17.07 -27.65
CA ASN A 180 25.69 16.56 -28.93
C ASN A 180 26.21 17.67 -29.85
N ASP A 181 25.49 18.80 -29.93
CA ASP A 181 25.93 19.97 -30.70
C ASP A 181 27.21 20.59 -30.11
N TYR A 182 27.31 20.68 -28.79
CA TYR A 182 28.52 21.16 -28.12
C TYR A 182 29.74 20.26 -28.37
N LEU A 183 29.56 18.94 -28.33
CA LEU A 183 30.62 17.95 -28.56
C LEU A 183 31.01 17.85 -30.04
N SER A 184 30.06 18.06 -30.96
CA SER A 184 30.29 17.93 -32.41
C SER A 184 30.80 19.23 -33.05
N TYR A 185 30.22 20.36 -32.67
CA TYR A 185 30.42 21.65 -33.33
C TYR A 185 30.94 22.75 -32.39
N GLY A 186 30.77 22.59 -31.07
CA GLY A 186 31.22 23.54 -30.06
C GLY A 186 32.65 23.31 -29.57
N ASN A 187 32.98 23.92 -28.43
CA ASN A 187 34.30 23.77 -27.80
C ASN A 187 34.61 22.34 -27.32
N GLY A 188 33.60 21.48 -27.18
CA GLY A 188 33.76 20.09 -26.76
C GLY A 188 34.48 19.21 -27.79
N ASN A 189 34.50 19.61 -29.07
CA ASN A 189 35.18 18.88 -30.14
C ASN A 189 36.72 18.84 -30.01
N LYS A 190 37.29 19.59 -29.06
CA LYS A 190 38.73 19.61 -28.74
C LYS A 190 39.15 18.42 -27.87
N VAL A 191 38.21 17.80 -27.16
CA VAL A 191 38.45 16.60 -26.34
C VAL A 191 38.47 15.37 -27.25
N ASP A 192 39.18 14.30 -26.84
CA ASP A 192 39.24 13.04 -27.58
C ASP A 192 37.83 12.55 -27.98
N SER A 193 37.60 12.34 -29.28
CA SER A 193 36.31 11.90 -29.81
C SER A 193 35.76 10.65 -29.15
N ARG A 194 36.63 9.75 -28.66
CA ARG A 194 36.25 8.54 -27.93
C ARG A 194 35.70 8.87 -26.55
N PHE A 195 36.31 9.84 -25.86
CA PHE A 195 35.75 10.36 -24.60
C PHE A 195 34.39 11.01 -24.80
N ASN A 196 34.23 11.80 -25.87
CA ASN A 196 32.96 12.43 -26.22
C ASN A 196 31.87 11.37 -26.50
N GLN A 197 32.22 10.27 -27.19
CA GLN A 197 31.30 9.15 -27.41
C GLN A 197 30.87 8.49 -26.09
N ALA A 198 31.80 8.29 -25.14
CA ALA A 198 31.46 7.80 -23.81
C ALA A 198 30.50 8.74 -23.05
N VAL A 199 30.71 10.06 -23.15
CA VAL A 199 29.82 11.07 -22.56
C VAL A 199 28.40 10.99 -23.16
N LEU A 200 28.28 10.76 -24.47
CA LEU A 200 26.97 10.59 -25.11
C LEU A 200 26.23 9.32 -24.64
N TYR A 201 26.92 8.18 -24.50
CA TYR A 201 26.30 6.98 -23.90
C TYR A 201 25.82 7.25 -22.47
N LYS A 202 26.66 7.90 -21.64
CA LYS A 202 26.29 8.32 -20.28
C LYS A 202 25.03 9.20 -20.28
N ASN A 203 24.88 10.10 -21.25
CA ASN A 203 23.72 10.99 -21.30
C ASN A 203 22.44 10.35 -21.85
N CYS A 204 22.51 9.22 -22.57
CA CYS A 204 21.32 8.45 -22.95
C CYS A 204 20.73 7.72 -21.72
N ASN A 205 21.59 7.05 -20.96
CA ASN A 205 21.25 6.37 -19.70
C ASN A 205 20.02 5.45 -19.76
N ASP A 206 20.02 4.58 -20.75
CA ASP A 206 19.11 3.45 -20.86
C ASP A 206 19.91 2.16 -21.06
N LYS A 207 19.26 1.03 -20.86
CA LYS A 207 19.91 -0.28 -20.93
C LYS A 207 20.60 -0.53 -22.28
N GLU A 208 19.95 -0.18 -23.40
CA GLU A 208 20.49 -0.45 -24.74
C GLU A 208 21.76 0.36 -25.00
N ASN A 209 21.76 1.64 -24.64
CA ASN A 209 22.95 2.48 -24.75
C ASN A 209 24.07 2.04 -23.80
N GLN A 210 23.77 1.52 -22.60
CA GLN A 210 24.83 1.00 -21.72
C GLN A 210 25.42 -0.33 -22.21
N ILE A 211 24.62 -1.22 -22.82
CA ILE A 211 25.16 -2.40 -23.53
C ILE A 211 26.17 -1.95 -24.58
N ASN A 212 25.79 -0.95 -25.39
CA ASN A 212 26.65 -0.43 -26.44
C ASN A 212 27.87 0.33 -25.89
N GLN A 213 27.79 1.00 -24.73
CA GLN A 213 28.94 1.60 -24.05
C GLN A 213 29.96 0.53 -23.65
N ILE A 214 29.49 -0.58 -23.08
CA ILE A 214 30.33 -1.71 -22.67
C ILE A 214 31.02 -2.32 -23.88
N LEU A 215 30.26 -2.65 -24.93
CA LEU A 215 30.80 -3.24 -26.17
C LEU A 215 31.74 -2.28 -26.91
N TRP A 216 31.44 -0.98 -26.92
CA TRP A 216 32.31 0.05 -27.47
C TRP A 216 33.65 0.12 -26.73
N ALA A 217 33.63 0.09 -25.40
CA ALA A 217 34.84 0.12 -24.59
C ALA A 217 35.70 -1.13 -24.83
N LEU A 218 35.08 -2.31 -24.82
CA LEU A 218 35.72 -3.59 -25.12
C LEU A 218 36.37 -3.59 -26.51
N ASN A 219 35.62 -3.15 -27.54
CA ASN A 219 36.12 -3.05 -28.92
C ASN A 219 37.30 -2.08 -29.03
N THR A 220 37.20 -0.91 -28.41
CA THR A 220 38.26 0.10 -28.38
C THR A 220 39.54 -0.43 -27.73
N CYS A 221 39.40 -1.33 -26.75
CA CYS A 221 40.47 -2.01 -26.04
C CYS A 221 40.92 -3.34 -26.70
N GLY A 222 40.50 -3.59 -27.95
CA GLY A 222 40.99 -4.71 -28.76
C GLY A 222 40.25 -6.03 -28.59
N PHE A 223 39.10 -6.05 -27.91
CA PHE A 223 38.23 -7.22 -27.84
C PHE A 223 37.31 -7.28 -29.07
N ASN A 224 37.18 -8.45 -29.69
CA ASN A 224 36.40 -8.59 -30.93
C ASN A 224 34.89 -8.65 -30.64
N CYS A 225 34.22 -7.50 -30.71
CA CYS A 225 32.77 -7.37 -30.58
C CYS A 225 32.25 -6.22 -31.46
N GLN A 226 30.93 -6.19 -31.70
CA GLN A 226 30.27 -5.10 -32.42
C GLN A 226 29.45 -4.23 -31.45
N TYR A 227 29.35 -2.94 -31.75
CA TYR A 227 28.57 -1.98 -30.98
C TYR A 227 27.90 -0.97 -31.94
N ASN A 228 26.80 -0.38 -31.48
CA ASN A 228 26.13 0.74 -32.14
C ASN A 228 26.55 2.05 -31.48
N VAL A 229 26.62 3.14 -32.26
CA VAL A 229 26.82 4.49 -31.72
C VAL A 229 25.67 4.89 -30.79
N PRO A 230 25.85 5.87 -29.87
CA PRO A 230 24.79 6.30 -28.96
C PRO A 230 23.53 6.73 -29.72
N ILE A 231 22.38 6.15 -29.37
CA ILE A 231 21.07 6.51 -29.95
C ILE A 231 20.25 7.13 -28.83
N PHE A 232 20.05 8.44 -28.90
CA PHE A 232 19.17 9.10 -27.95
C PHE A 232 17.71 8.87 -28.32
N HIS A 233 16.96 8.30 -27.38
CA HIS A 233 15.52 8.30 -27.39
C HIS A 233 15.04 9.55 -26.63
N GLU A 234 14.10 10.32 -27.19
CA GLU A 234 13.57 11.49 -26.49
C GLU A 234 13.08 11.09 -25.08
N SER A 235 13.45 11.88 -24.06
CA SER A 235 12.99 11.65 -22.71
C SER A 235 11.49 11.96 -22.61
N TYR A 236 10.67 10.93 -22.46
CA TYR A 236 9.23 11.08 -22.29
C TYR A 236 8.91 11.60 -20.88
N GLN A 237 8.21 12.74 -20.80
CA GLN A 237 7.68 13.25 -19.53
C GLN A 237 6.58 12.34 -18.97
N TYR A 238 5.86 11.67 -19.87
CA TYR A 238 4.82 10.68 -19.58
C TYR A 238 4.59 9.80 -20.82
N GLY A 239 3.89 8.68 -20.65
CA GLY A 239 3.47 7.81 -21.75
C GLY A 239 3.12 6.40 -21.30
N LEU A 240 2.80 5.52 -22.24
CA LEU A 240 2.63 4.09 -21.99
C LEU A 240 4.00 3.41 -21.94
N TYR A 241 4.28 2.65 -20.88
CA TYR A 241 5.57 2.00 -20.66
C TYR A 241 5.43 0.57 -20.13
N ARG A 242 6.18 -0.38 -20.70
CA ARG A 242 6.34 -1.75 -20.15
C ARG A 242 7.78 -2.27 -20.22
N ASP A 243 8.57 -1.77 -21.14
CA ASP A 243 9.99 -2.09 -21.33
C ASP A 243 10.67 -0.95 -22.10
N LYS A 244 9.87 -0.35 -22.98
CA LYS A 244 10.10 0.88 -23.74
C LYS A 244 8.79 1.66 -23.80
N TYR A 245 8.90 2.93 -24.17
CA TYR A 245 7.72 3.72 -24.52
C TYR A 245 7.12 3.22 -25.84
N MET A 246 5.80 3.16 -25.91
CA MET A 246 5.05 2.69 -27.09
C MET A 246 3.80 3.51 -27.31
N SER A 247 3.33 3.58 -28.56
CA SER A 247 1.96 4.01 -28.82
C SER A 247 0.96 2.95 -28.35
N LEU A 248 -0.29 3.37 -28.13
CA LEU A 248 -1.35 2.44 -27.71
C LEU A 248 -1.57 1.31 -28.74
N ASP A 249 -1.52 1.61 -30.04
CA ASP A 249 -1.72 0.62 -31.10
C ASP A 249 -0.60 -0.42 -31.13
N GLU A 250 0.66 0.01 -30.99
CA GLU A 250 1.81 -0.89 -30.89
C GLU A 250 1.69 -1.79 -29.66
N TYR A 251 1.33 -1.21 -28.51
CA TYR A 251 1.18 -1.93 -27.27
C TYR A 251 0.06 -2.98 -27.34
N LYS A 252 -1.13 -2.60 -27.79
CA LYS A 252 -2.26 -3.51 -27.95
C LYS A 252 -1.91 -4.68 -28.87
N LYS A 253 -1.21 -4.42 -29.98
CA LYS A 253 -0.78 -5.48 -30.90
C LYS A 253 0.17 -6.49 -30.25
N GLN A 254 1.02 -6.05 -29.33
CA GLN A 254 2.04 -6.89 -28.72
C GLN A 254 1.57 -7.61 -27.45
N TYR A 255 0.76 -6.96 -26.61
CA TYR A 255 0.45 -7.45 -25.26
C TYR A 255 -1.04 -7.71 -24.99
N PHE A 256 -1.97 -7.16 -25.78
CA PHE A 256 -3.39 -7.43 -25.53
C PHE A 256 -3.80 -8.81 -26.03
N ASP A 257 -4.58 -9.48 -25.19
CA ASP A 257 -5.28 -10.69 -25.53
C ASP A 257 -6.78 -10.39 -25.60
N SER A 258 -7.36 -10.56 -26.80
CA SER A 258 -8.79 -10.34 -27.05
C SER A 258 -9.71 -11.31 -26.29
N SER A 259 -9.18 -12.40 -25.74
CA SER A 259 -9.95 -13.34 -24.91
C SER A 259 -10.13 -12.84 -23.47
N ARG A 260 -9.30 -11.88 -23.02
CA ARG A 260 -9.38 -11.28 -21.69
C ARG A 260 -10.52 -10.28 -21.65
N LYS A 261 -11.39 -10.44 -20.64
CA LYS A 261 -12.67 -9.70 -20.56
C LYS A 261 -12.49 -8.26 -20.07
N TYR A 262 -11.51 -8.04 -19.20
CA TYR A 262 -11.34 -6.78 -18.49
C TYR A 262 -10.01 -6.13 -18.82
N THR A 263 -9.94 -4.82 -18.64
CA THR A 263 -8.72 -4.04 -18.78
C THR A 263 -8.53 -3.12 -17.59
N VAL A 264 -7.35 -3.12 -16.99
CA VAL A 264 -7.00 -2.26 -15.85
C VAL A 264 -5.97 -1.23 -16.27
N GLY A 265 -6.22 0.04 -15.98
CA GLY A 265 -5.21 1.09 -16.12
C GLY A 265 -4.25 1.08 -14.94
N LEU A 266 -2.95 1.14 -15.19
CA LEU A 266 -1.92 1.18 -14.14
C LEU A 266 -1.07 2.44 -14.30
N LEU A 267 -1.08 3.33 -13.31
CA LEU A 267 -0.28 4.56 -13.30
C LEU A 267 0.88 4.44 -12.32
N GLU A 268 2.09 4.80 -12.76
CA GLU A 268 3.30 4.94 -11.92
C GLU A 268 4.13 6.19 -12.28
N SER A 269 5.07 6.57 -11.42
CA SER A 269 6.01 7.66 -11.62
C SER A 269 7.08 7.30 -12.66
N ASN A 270 7.30 8.18 -13.64
CA ASN A 270 8.40 8.02 -14.60
C ASN A 270 9.81 8.07 -13.96
N MET A 271 9.90 8.50 -12.70
CA MET A 271 11.12 8.42 -11.90
C MET A 271 11.62 6.98 -11.78
N TYR A 272 10.71 6.01 -11.64
CA TYR A 272 11.06 4.59 -11.47
C TYR A 272 11.45 3.91 -12.78
N VAL A 273 10.98 4.43 -13.93
CA VAL A 273 11.56 4.10 -15.24
C VAL A 273 13.03 4.53 -15.28
N SER A 274 13.29 5.78 -14.89
CA SER A 274 14.62 6.39 -14.96
C SER A 274 15.62 5.73 -14.00
N SER A 275 15.16 5.14 -12.90
CA SER A 275 15.98 4.40 -11.95
C SER A 275 16.00 2.89 -12.16
N ALA A 276 15.29 2.39 -13.19
CA ALA A 276 15.09 0.96 -13.45
C ALA A 276 14.62 0.19 -12.20
N ALA A 277 13.63 0.73 -11.48
CA ALA A 277 13.13 0.20 -10.22
C ALA A 277 11.59 0.03 -10.27
N LEU A 278 11.11 -0.73 -11.26
CA LEU A 278 9.70 -0.96 -11.56
C LEU A 278 9.24 -2.39 -11.19
N GLU A 279 9.95 -3.08 -10.31
CA GLU A 279 9.66 -4.48 -9.98
C GLU A 279 8.21 -4.68 -9.50
N PRO A 280 7.63 -3.88 -8.58
CA PRO A 280 6.24 -4.05 -8.14
C PRO A 280 5.24 -3.68 -9.25
N TYR A 281 5.62 -2.77 -10.14
CA TYR A 281 4.81 -2.38 -11.30
C TYR A 281 4.66 -3.53 -12.29
N TYR A 282 5.76 -4.22 -12.60
CA TYR A 282 5.72 -5.42 -13.44
C TYR A 282 5.00 -6.59 -12.78
N ALA A 283 5.22 -6.81 -11.48
CA ALA A 283 4.52 -7.86 -10.74
C ALA A 283 2.99 -7.66 -10.72
N LEU A 284 2.50 -6.41 -10.64
CA LEU A 284 1.07 -6.10 -10.79
C LEU A 284 0.55 -6.42 -12.19
N ILE A 285 1.30 -6.08 -13.24
CA ILE A 285 0.94 -6.43 -14.62
C ILE A 285 0.85 -7.95 -14.77
N GLU A 286 1.88 -8.68 -14.34
CA GLU A 286 1.94 -10.14 -14.45
C GLU A 286 0.81 -10.82 -13.67
N SER A 287 0.53 -10.39 -12.44
CA SER A 287 -0.55 -10.95 -11.62
C SER A 287 -1.92 -10.76 -12.29
N LEU A 288 -2.24 -9.56 -12.79
CA LEU A 288 -3.49 -9.30 -13.53
C LEU A 288 -3.60 -10.12 -14.82
N GLU A 289 -2.53 -10.18 -15.60
CA GLU A 289 -2.50 -10.91 -16.87
C GLU A 289 -2.63 -12.42 -16.68
N SER A 290 -2.04 -12.97 -15.62
CA SER A 290 -2.19 -14.38 -15.23
C SER A 290 -3.63 -14.73 -14.85
N LYS A 291 -4.40 -13.74 -14.40
CA LYS A 291 -5.82 -13.84 -14.02
C LYS A 291 -6.77 -13.46 -15.16
N GLY A 292 -6.25 -13.29 -16.38
CA GLY A 292 -7.06 -13.04 -17.57
C GLY A 292 -7.53 -11.59 -17.73
N VAL A 293 -6.76 -10.63 -17.22
CA VAL A 293 -7.04 -9.18 -17.31
C VAL A 293 -5.97 -8.50 -18.16
N ASN A 294 -6.38 -7.68 -19.12
CA ASN A 294 -5.46 -6.81 -19.86
C ASN A 294 -5.02 -5.63 -18.99
N VAL A 295 -3.83 -5.08 -19.22
CA VAL A 295 -3.34 -3.91 -18.48
C VAL A 295 -2.92 -2.82 -19.45
N ILE A 296 -3.26 -1.56 -19.17
CA ILE A 296 -2.72 -0.40 -19.87
C ILE A 296 -1.76 0.31 -18.89
N PRO A 297 -0.45 0.03 -18.99
CA PRO A 297 0.55 0.51 -18.04
C PRO A 297 1.11 1.86 -18.51
N VAL A 298 0.82 2.93 -17.77
CA VAL A 298 1.24 4.30 -18.06
C VAL A 298 2.13 4.86 -16.96
N VAL A 299 2.99 5.79 -17.33
CA VAL A 299 3.89 6.50 -16.43
C VAL A 299 3.82 8.01 -16.67
N ALA A 300 3.97 8.80 -15.61
CA ALA A 300 4.10 10.26 -15.67
C ALA A 300 4.82 10.75 -14.42
N ALA A 301 5.41 11.95 -14.43
CA ALA A 301 6.05 12.48 -13.22
C ALA A 301 5.10 12.52 -12.01
N GLY A 302 5.57 12.04 -10.86
CA GLY A 302 4.79 12.02 -9.61
C GLY A 302 4.33 13.42 -9.19
N GLY A 303 3.05 13.55 -8.82
CA GLY A 303 2.47 14.82 -8.38
C GLY A 303 2.44 15.90 -9.47
N SER A 304 2.36 15.51 -10.74
CA SER A 304 2.31 16.43 -11.88
C SER A 304 0.97 16.40 -12.61
N ASP A 305 0.69 17.47 -13.34
CA ASP A 305 -0.49 17.62 -14.20
C ASP A 305 -0.51 16.59 -15.35
N ASP A 306 0.66 16.08 -15.75
CA ASP A 306 0.80 15.11 -16.85
C ASP A 306 0.15 13.75 -16.51
N GLN A 307 -0.05 13.45 -15.22
CA GLN A 307 -0.77 12.26 -14.79
C GLN A 307 -2.22 12.25 -15.30
N LEU A 308 -2.89 13.40 -15.37
CA LEU A 308 -4.24 13.46 -15.95
C LEU A 308 -4.20 13.28 -17.48
N LYS A 309 -3.21 13.90 -18.14
CA LYS A 309 -3.06 13.83 -19.60
C LYS A 309 -2.85 12.40 -20.07
N VAL A 310 -1.92 11.68 -19.44
CA VAL A 310 -1.61 10.29 -19.82
C VAL A 310 -2.80 9.37 -19.58
N MET A 311 -3.59 9.59 -18.51
CA MET A 311 -4.80 8.81 -18.29
C MET A 311 -5.85 9.08 -19.38
N ILE A 312 -6.10 10.33 -19.75
CA ILE A 312 -7.06 10.64 -20.83
C ILE A 312 -6.60 10.03 -22.16
N GLU A 313 -5.33 10.21 -22.52
CA GLU A 313 -4.77 9.79 -23.81
C GLU A 313 -4.78 8.26 -23.98
N TYR A 314 -4.47 7.50 -22.93
CA TYR A 314 -4.30 6.04 -23.03
C TYR A 314 -5.45 5.24 -22.46
N PHE A 315 -6.27 5.79 -21.55
CA PHE A 315 -7.44 5.08 -21.01
C PHE A 315 -8.73 5.42 -21.75
N THR A 316 -8.73 6.41 -22.64
CA THR A 316 -9.90 6.78 -23.45
C THR A 316 -9.49 7.04 -24.90
N ASN A 317 -10.47 7.28 -25.78
CA ASN A 317 -10.23 7.83 -27.12
C ASN A 317 -10.54 9.33 -27.22
N ALA A 318 -10.68 10.03 -26.09
CA ALA A 318 -10.94 11.47 -26.09
C ALA A 318 -9.66 12.26 -26.48
N PRO A 319 -9.79 13.37 -27.22
CA PRO A 319 -8.64 14.17 -27.62
C PRO A 319 -8.01 14.94 -26.45
N ASP A 320 -8.82 15.32 -25.45
CA ASP A 320 -8.38 16.04 -24.25
C ASP A 320 -9.41 15.93 -23.12
N TYR A 321 -9.01 16.40 -21.93
CA TYR A 321 -9.83 16.36 -20.72
C TYR A 321 -11.14 17.15 -20.86
N ASP A 322 -11.10 18.35 -21.45
CA ASP A 322 -12.28 19.21 -21.51
C ASP A 322 -13.33 18.59 -22.44
N SER A 323 -12.89 18.04 -23.58
CA SER A 323 -13.72 17.27 -24.51
C SER A 323 -14.33 16.03 -23.84
N TYR A 324 -13.53 15.28 -23.08
CA TYR A 324 -14.01 14.11 -22.34
C TYR A 324 -15.09 14.49 -21.33
N LEU A 325 -14.89 15.58 -20.57
CA LEU A 325 -15.83 16.00 -19.53
C LEU A 325 -17.16 16.56 -20.09
N GLU A 326 -17.11 17.26 -21.23
CA GLU A 326 -18.30 17.82 -21.87
C GLU A 326 -19.27 16.74 -22.36
N ASN A 327 -18.75 15.62 -22.89
CA ASN A 327 -19.58 14.54 -23.43
C ASN A 327 -18.91 13.16 -23.28
N PRO A 328 -18.77 12.64 -22.05
CA PRO A 328 -18.01 11.42 -21.78
C PRO A 328 -18.59 10.20 -22.49
N SER A 329 -19.92 10.15 -22.66
CA SER A 329 -20.61 9.06 -23.37
C SER A 329 -20.29 8.96 -24.86
N SER A 330 -19.68 10.00 -25.45
CA SER A 330 -19.24 9.97 -26.86
C SER A 330 -17.85 9.35 -27.05
N TYR A 331 -17.15 9.08 -25.95
CA TYR A 331 -15.82 8.49 -25.95
C TYR A 331 -15.84 7.10 -25.35
N GLU A 332 -15.02 6.22 -25.89
CA GLU A 332 -14.81 4.89 -25.36
C GLU A 332 -13.83 4.97 -24.19
N SER A 333 -14.19 4.37 -23.05
CA SER A 333 -13.26 4.08 -21.97
C SER A 333 -12.69 2.69 -22.17
N TYR A 334 -11.36 2.58 -22.20
CA TYR A 334 -10.65 1.31 -22.37
C TYR A 334 -10.40 0.57 -21.05
N VAL A 335 -10.70 1.17 -19.90
CA VAL A 335 -10.38 0.60 -18.58
C VAL A 335 -11.64 0.38 -17.74
N ASP A 336 -11.59 -0.67 -16.93
CA ASP A 336 -12.64 -1.10 -16.00
C ASP A 336 -12.34 -0.73 -14.54
N ALA A 337 -11.05 -0.55 -14.22
CA ALA A 337 -10.52 -0.06 -12.95
C ALA A 337 -9.17 0.64 -13.19
N ILE A 338 -8.73 1.44 -12.21
CA ILE A 338 -7.44 2.13 -12.24
C ILE A 338 -6.65 1.76 -10.98
N ILE A 339 -5.36 1.46 -11.14
CA ILE A 339 -4.39 1.32 -10.05
C ILE A 339 -3.47 2.53 -10.06
N SER A 340 -3.35 3.18 -8.91
CA SER A 340 -2.43 4.28 -8.68
C SER A 340 -1.27 3.83 -7.79
N MET A 341 -0.05 3.98 -8.28
CA MET A 341 1.18 3.73 -7.53
C MET A 341 1.92 4.98 -7.01
N PRO A 342 1.91 6.16 -7.68
CA PRO A 342 2.73 7.29 -7.26
C PRO A 342 2.39 7.77 -5.84
N ALA A 343 3.39 8.10 -5.03
CA ALA A 343 3.16 8.90 -3.83
C ALA A 343 2.41 10.20 -4.18
N TYR A 344 1.73 10.81 -3.21
CA TYR A 344 0.89 12.01 -3.36
C TYR A 344 -0.50 11.76 -4.00
N GLY A 345 -1.31 12.81 -4.05
CA GLY A 345 -2.54 12.85 -4.84
C GLY A 345 -2.21 12.92 -6.33
N ILE A 346 -3.06 12.32 -7.17
CA ILE A 346 -2.87 12.30 -8.62
C ILE A 346 -3.23 13.68 -9.20
N GLY A 347 -2.40 14.15 -10.13
CA GLY A 347 -2.64 15.32 -10.97
C GLY A 347 -1.96 16.59 -10.52
N GLY A 348 -1.17 16.58 -9.45
CA GLY A 348 -0.45 17.76 -8.97
C GLY A 348 -1.39 18.94 -8.72
N THR A 349 -1.26 20.00 -9.52
CA THR A 349 -2.13 21.19 -9.40
C THR A 349 -3.56 20.95 -9.89
N LEU A 350 -3.80 19.85 -10.60
CA LEU A 350 -5.09 19.42 -11.16
C LEU A 350 -5.84 18.41 -10.28
N PHE A 351 -5.54 18.34 -8.98
CA PHE A 351 -6.14 17.40 -8.02
C PHE A 351 -7.68 17.30 -8.13
N ASP A 352 -8.37 18.44 -8.23
CA ASP A 352 -9.84 18.49 -8.35
C ASP A 352 -10.33 18.02 -9.72
N LYS A 353 -9.61 18.35 -10.80
CA LYS A 353 -9.92 17.87 -12.16
C LYS A 353 -9.77 16.35 -12.25
N VAL A 354 -8.74 15.79 -11.63
CA VAL A 354 -8.57 14.33 -11.54
C VAL A 354 -9.71 13.70 -10.76
N THR A 355 -10.10 14.28 -9.64
CA THR A 355 -11.27 13.81 -8.87
C THR A 355 -12.55 13.83 -9.71
N GLN A 356 -12.74 14.87 -10.53
CA GLN A 356 -13.86 14.96 -11.47
C GLN A 356 -13.77 13.92 -12.60
N TYR A 357 -12.55 13.66 -13.12
CA TYR A 357 -12.30 12.60 -14.08
C TYR A 357 -12.68 11.23 -13.51
N PHE A 358 -12.25 10.88 -12.29
CA PHE A 358 -12.60 9.60 -11.67
C PHE A 358 -14.12 9.42 -11.52
N LYS A 359 -14.83 10.46 -11.08
CA LYS A 359 -16.30 10.45 -11.01
C LYS A 359 -16.94 10.22 -12.37
N THR A 360 -16.39 10.84 -13.41
CA THR A 360 -16.92 10.78 -14.78
C THR A 360 -16.62 9.45 -15.46
N ALA A 361 -15.42 8.89 -15.23
CA ALA A 361 -15.00 7.59 -15.75
C ALA A 361 -15.82 6.43 -15.16
N GLY A 362 -16.33 6.56 -13.93
CA GLY A 362 -17.23 5.56 -13.33
C GLY A 362 -16.55 4.21 -13.14
N VAL A 363 -15.27 4.23 -12.75
CA VAL A 363 -14.45 3.05 -12.43
C VAL A 363 -13.81 3.21 -11.06
N GLN A 364 -13.57 2.10 -10.36
CA GLN A 364 -12.89 2.12 -9.07
C GLN A 364 -11.41 2.46 -9.25
N VAL A 365 -10.86 3.24 -8.31
CA VAL A 365 -9.45 3.64 -8.29
C VAL A 365 -8.81 3.11 -7.03
N PHE A 366 -7.81 2.25 -7.18
CA PHE A 366 -7.11 1.55 -6.11
C PHE A 366 -5.74 2.17 -5.86
N ARG A 367 -5.24 2.03 -4.63
CA ARG A 367 -3.89 2.48 -4.26
C ARG A 367 -2.97 1.29 -4.02
N ALA A 368 -1.96 1.13 -4.88
CA ALA A 368 -0.85 0.22 -4.66
C ALA A 368 0.33 1.02 -4.09
N VAL A 369 0.92 0.56 -2.99
CA VAL A 369 1.97 1.27 -2.26
C VAL A 369 3.21 0.41 -2.22
N HIS A 370 4.30 0.89 -2.81
CA HIS A 370 5.63 0.39 -2.45
C HIS A 370 6.36 1.42 -1.58
N SER A 371 7.30 0.96 -0.76
CA SER A 371 8.02 1.82 0.18
C SER A 371 9.49 1.96 -0.16
N ASP A 372 9.96 3.20 -0.22
CA ASP A 372 11.36 3.58 -0.37
C ASP A 372 12.20 3.37 0.90
N TYR A 373 11.58 3.01 2.02
CA TYR A 373 12.20 3.09 3.35
C TYR A 373 12.13 1.81 4.18
N VAL A 374 11.16 0.93 3.90
CA VAL A 374 11.04 -0.36 4.60
C VAL A 374 11.05 -1.50 3.60
N SER A 375 11.80 -2.54 3.93
CA SER A 375 11.77 -3.82 3.21
C SER A 375 10.46 -4.57 3.49
N ASN A 376 10.18 -5.62 2.71
CA ASN A 376 9.02 -6.49 2.95
C ASN A 376 9.09 -7.12 4.33
N GLU A 377 10.27 -7.57 4.72
CA GLU A 377 10.54 -8.26 5.97
C GLU A 377 10.35 -7.32 7.19
N GLU A 378 10.81 -6.07 7.10
CA GLU A 378 10.59 -5.04 8.13
C GLU A 378 9.11 -4.63 8.23
N TRP A 379 8.43 -4.46 7.09
CA TRP A 379 7.01 -4.14 7.06
C TRP A 379 6.15 -5.28 7.64
N GLU A 380 6.51 -6.54 7.41
CA GLU A 380 5.77 -7.67 7.98
C GLU A 380 5.82 -7.70 9.51
N LEU A 381 6.94 -7.27 10.11
CA LEU A 381 7.05 -7.14 11.57
C LEU A 381 6.44 -5.85 12.12
N SER A 382 6.24 -4.84 11.28
CA SER A 382 5.64 -3.57 11.67
C SER A 382 4.20 -3.71 12.12
N THR A 383 3.82 -2.91 13.12
CA THR A 383 2.45 -2.72 13.60
C THR A 383 1.72 -1.58 12.93
N THR A 384 2.47 -0.67 12.32
CA THR A 384 1.95 0.60 11.82
C THR A 384 1.73 0.57 10.31
N GLY A 385 2.13 -0.51 9.64
CA GLY A 385 2.31 -0.55 8.20
C GLY A 385 3.56 0.26 7.83
N LEU A 386 3.37 1.50 7.40
CA LEU A 386 4.46 2.44 7.13
C LEU A 386 4.97 3.15 8.39
N PRO A 387 6.24 3.56 8.45
CA PRO A 387 6.81 4.28 9.60
C PRO A 387 6.03 5.56 9.96
N GLY A 388 5.73 5.75 11.24
CA GLY A 388 5.01 6.93 11.75
C GLY A 388 5.88 8.18 11.95
N ASN A 389 7.20 8.03 11.98
CA ASN A 389 8.16 9.14 12.11
C ASN A 389 8.41 9.89 10.79
N ARG A 390 7.65 9.57 9.74
CA ARG A 390 7.71 10.15 8.40
C ARG A 390 6.31 10.48 7.89
N SER A 391 6.25 11.28 6.83
CA SER A 391 4.99 11.65 6.18
C SER A 391 4.45 10.58 5.22
N ASP A 392 4.97 9.35 5.23
CA ASP A 392 4.65 8.34 4.22
C ASP A 392 3.18 7.91 4.26
N LYS A 393 2.62 7.71 5.47
CA LYS A 393 1.18 7.44 5.63
C LYS A 393 0.33 8.58 5.04
N TRP A 394 0.79 9.82 5.18
CA TRP A 394 0.09 10.99 4.63
C TRP A 394 0.12 10.98 3.10
N TRP A 395 1.30 10.75 2.51
CA TRP A 395 1.50 10.77 1.05
C TRP A 395 0.90 9.58 0.31
N HIS A 396 0.90 8.39 0.89
CA HIS A 396 0.40 7.19 0.23
C HIS A 396 -1.08 6.90 0.53
N VAL A 397 -1.54 7.21 1.75
CA VAL A 397 -2.89 6.83 2.20
C VAL A 397 -3.81 8.05 2.26
N ALA A 398 -3.53 8.99 3.18
CA ALA A 398 -4.49 10.04 3.54
C ALA A 398 -4.88 10.95 2.36
N ILE A 399 -3.90 11.37 1.55
CA ILE A 399 -4.16 12.24 0.40
C ILE A 399 -4.95 11.54 -0.72
N GLY A 400 -4.73 10.22 -0.90
CA GLY A 400 -5.49 9.41 -1.85
C GLY A 400 -6.93 9.20 -1.39
N GLU A 401 -7.14 8.99 -0.09
CA GLU A 401 -8.48 8.88 0.50
C GLU A 401 -9.32 10.13 0.25
N ALA A 402 -8.69 11.32 0.23
CA ALA A 402 -9.34 12.58 -0.09
C ALA A 402 -9.78 12.72 -1.56
N GLN A 403 -9.16 11.98 -2.50
CA GLN A 403 -9.59 11.88 -3.91
C GLN A 403 -10.60 10.75 -4.16
N GLY A 404 -11.00 10.02 -3.12
CA GLY A 404 -11.86 8.84 -3.26
C GLY A 404 -11.14 7.59 -3.76
N ILE A 405 -9.80 7.56 -3.72
CA ILE A 405 -9.02 6.35 -3.98
C ILE A 405 -9.20 5.39 -2.81
N ILE A 406 -9.44 4.11 -3.11
CA ILE A 406 -9.79 3.07 -2.16
C ILE A 406 -8.66 2.06 -1.96
N GLU A 407 -8.76 1.28 -0.89
CA GLU A 407 -7.96 0.07 -0.64
C GLU A 407 -6.44 0.22 -0.82
N ALA A 408 -5.83 1.13 -0.05
CA ALA A 408 -4.38 1.24 -0.01
C ALA A 408 -3.75 -0.09 0.45
N THR A 409 -2.94 -0.68 -0.43
CA THR A 409 -2.34 -2.00 -0.26
C THR A 409 -0.83 -1.93 -0.48
N PHE A 410 -0.07 -2.51 0.45
CA PHE A 410 1.39 -2.61 0.31
C PHE A 410 1.73 -3.68 -0.74
N VAL A 411 2.51 -3.32 -1.75
CA VAL A 411 2.87 -4.18 -2.89
C VAL A 411 4.38 -4.41 -3.03
N GLY A 412 5.21 -3.79 -2.19
CA GLY A 412 6.65 -4.04 -2.20
C GLY A 412 7.45 -3.08 -1.33
N GLY A 413 8.61 -3.53 -0.89
CA GLY A 413 9.52 -2.78 -0.03
C GLY A 413 10.89 -2.63 -0.67
N VAL A 414 11.65 -1.66 -0.18
CA VAL A 414 13.02 -1.41 -0.64
C VAL A 414 13.88 -2.65 -0.44
N THR A 415 14.76 -2.92 -1.41
CA THR A 415 15.73 -4.01 -1.34
C THR A 415 17.10 -3.56 -1.81
N HIS A 416 18.13 -4.17 -1.21
CA HIS A 416 19.54 -3.98 -1.57
C HIS A 416 20.17 -5.35 -1.77
N GLU A 417 20.32 -5.78 -3.01
CA GLU A 417 20.83 -7.10 -3.36
C GLU A 417 22.17 -7.00 -4.07
N ILE A 418 23.10 -7.89 -3.72
CA ILE A 418 24.36 -8.01 -4.46
C ILE A 418 24.15 -8.98 -5.63
N SER A 419 24.29 -8.48 -6.85
CA SER A 419 24.31 -9.26 -8.08
C SER A 419 25.44 -10.29 -8.03
N GLN A 420 25.12 -11.58 -8.15
CA GLN A 420 26.11 -12.65 -8.06
C GLN A 420 27.06 -12.68 -9.26
N SER A 421 26.62 -12.17 -10.42
CA SER A 421 27.38 -12.16 -11.66
C SER A 421 28.36 -11.00 -11.77
N THR A 422 27.99 -9.81 -11.28
CA THR A 422 28.78 -8.58 -11.44
C THR A 422 29.30 -8.00 -10.12
N GLY A 423 28.70 -8.37 -8.99
CA GLY A 423 28.93 -7.77 -7.68
C GLY A 423 28.27 -6.39 -7.47
N ALA A 424 27.36 -5.96 -8.37
CA ALA A 424 26.58 -4.74 -8.20
C ALA A 424 25.67 -4.81 -6.97
N GLU A 425 25.69 -3.79 -6.12
CA GLU A 425 24.60 -3.55 -5.16
C GLU A 425 23.43 -2.89 -5.88
N ARG A 426 22.45 -3.70 -6.30
CA ARG A 426 21.20 -3.22 -6.89
C ARG A 426 20.30 -2.68 -5.79
N SER A 427 19.83 -1.46 -5.99
CA SER A 427 18.85 -0.83 -5.09
C SER A 427 17.55 -0.64 -5.85
N GLY A 428 16.47 -1.22 -5.34
CA GLY A 428 15.16 -1.18 -6.01
C GLY A 428 14.10 -1.66 -5.04
N TYR A 429 13.12 -2.40 -5.55
CA TYR A 429 12.06 -2.96 -4.73
C TYR A 429 11.94 -4.47 -4.91
N LYS A 430 11.52 -5.13 -3.84
CA LYS A 430 11.09 -6.52 -3.89
C LYS A 430 9.55 -6.54 -3.86
N PRO A 431 8.88 -7.07 -4.90
CA PRO A 431 7.43 -7.23 -4.89
C PRO A 431 6.96 -8.03 -3.68
N HIS A 432 5.78 -7.68 -3.16
CA HIS A 432 5.10 -8.43 -2.11
C HIS A 432 3.97 -9.26 -2.73
N ASP A 433 4.34 -10.40 -3.32
CA ASP A 433 3.48 -11.21 -4.20
C ASP A 433 2.12 -11.54 -3.59
N THR A 434 2.08 -11.98 -2.33
CA THR A 434 0.82 -12.34 -1.66
C THR A 434 -0.17 -11.18 -1.57
N ASN A 435 0.32 -9.95 -1.38
CA ASN A 435 -0.55 -8.77 -1.32
C ASN A 435 -0.92 -8.28 -2.70
N ILE A 436 -0.01 -8.39 -3.68
CA ILE A 436 -0.29 -8.11 -5.09
C ILE A 436 -1.42 -9.03 -5.57
N ASP A 437 -1.34 -10.33 -5.24
CA ASP A 437 -2.37 -11.29 -5.62
C ASP A 437 -3.72 -10.99 -4.95
N LEU A 438 -3.73 -10.63 -3.67
CA LEU A 438 -4.98 -10.23 -2.99
C LEU A 438 -5.56 -8.93 -3.55
N LEU A 439 -4.72 -7.93 -3.86
CA LEU A 439 -5.15 -6.67 -4.45
C LEU A 439 -5.79 -6.90 -5.83
N THR A 440 -5.13 -7.68 -6.68
CA THR A 440 -5.65 -7.98 -8.03
C THR A 440 -6.91 -8.83 -7.98
N ASP A 441 -7.05 -9.75 -7.01
CA ASP A 441 -8.30 -10.47 -6.76
C ASP A 441 -9.43 -9.52 -6.36
N ARG A 442 -9.18 -8.54 -5.48
CA ARG A 442 -10.18 -7.54 -5.09
C ARG A 442 -10.59 -6.64 -6.25
N ILE A 443 -9.63 -6.19 -7.05
CA ILE A 443 -9.89 -5.40 -8.26
C ILE A 443 -10.81 -6.18 -9.20
N ILE A 444 -10.50 -7.45 -9.46
CA ILE A 444 -11.33 -8.32 -10.30
C ILE A 444 -12.73 -8.47 -9.69
N SER A 445 -12.86 -8.69 -8.39
CA SER A 445 -14.18 -8.79 -7.74
C SER A 445 -15.01 -7.50 -7.87
N TRP A 446 -14.39 -6.32 -7.78
CA TRP A 446 -15.07 -5.04 -8.00
C TRP A 446 -15.53 -4.88 -9.46
N ILE A 447 -14.70 -5.30 -10.42
CA ILE A 447 -15.05 -5.29 -11.85
C ILE A 447 -16.18 -6.29 -12.13
N ASP A 448 -16.10 -7.50 -11.56
CA ASP A 448 -17.15 -8.51 -11.65
C ASP A 448 -18.47 -7.99 -11.08
N LEU A 449 -18.44 -7.31 -9.92
CA LEU A 449 -19.62 -6.69 -9.32
C LEU A 449 -20.26 -5.64 -10.24
N LYS A 450 -19.46 -4.86 -10.98
CA LYS A 450 -19.94 -3.88 -11.95
C LYS A 450 -20.70 -4.54 -13.11
N TYR A 451 -20.17 -5.63 -13.65
CA TYR A 451 -20.69 -6.25 -14.87
C TYR A 451 -21.67 -7.42 -14.65
N LYS A 452 -21.73 -7.99 -13.45
CA LYS A 452 -22.68 -9.05 -13.13
C LYS A 452 -24.12 -8.51 -13.20
N ALA A 453 -25.04 -9.30 -13.75
CA ALA A 453 -26.46 -8.94 -13.76
C ALA A 453 -26.99 -8.86 -12.32
N ASN A 454 -27.84 -7.86 -12.04
CA ASN A 454 -28.36 -7.64 -10.68
C ASN A 454 -29.09 -8.87 -10.12
N GLU A 455 -29.80 -9.62 -10.96
CA GLU A 455 -30.50 -10.84 -10.55
C GLU A 455 -29.57 -11.94 -10.02
N ASP A 456 -28.32 -11.99 -10.49
CA ASP A 456 -27.32 -13.00 -10.14
C ASP A 456 -26.39 -12.57 -9.00
N LYS A 457 -26.47 -11.31 -8.53
CA LYS A 457 -25.63 -10.80 -7.45
C LYS A 457 -26.07 -11.39 -6.10
N LYS A 458 -25.12 -12.02 -5.41
CA LYS A 458 -25.28 -12.56 -4.05
C LYS A 458 -24.55 -11.68 -3.06
N VAL A 459 -25.32 -11.03 -2.20
CA VAL A 459 -24.84 -9.98 -1.29
C VAL A 459 -25.19 -10.33 0.15
N SER A 460 -24.31 -10.03 1.10
CA SER A 460 -24.64 -10.05 2.53
C SER A 460 -24.90 -8.64 3.05
N LEU A 461 -26.01 -8.46 3.77
CA LEU A 461 -26.32 -7.28 4.55
C LEU A 461 -26.05 -7.60 6.02
N ILE A 462 -25.01 -6.97 6.57
CA ILE A 462 -24.48 -7.28 7.89
C ILE A 462 -24.82 -6.11 8.83
N TYR A 463 -25.56 -6.39 9.89
CA TYR A 463 -25.93 -5.37 10.88
C TYR A 463 -25.28 -5.62 12.23
N TYR A 464 -25.18 -4.54 13.01
CA TYR A 464 -24.68 -4.60 14.36
C TYR A 464 -25.74 -5.11 15.34
N ASN A 465 -25.33 -6.01 16.25
CA ASN A 465 -26.18 -6.53 17.31
C ASN A 465 -25.39 -6.68 18.63
N TYR A 466 -25.12 -5.56 19.29
CA TYR A 466 -24.44 -5.53 20.60
C TYR A 466 -24.99 -4.43 21.54
N PRO A 467 -25.09 -4.69 22.86
CA PRO A 467 -24.95 -6.00 23.53
C PRO A 467 -25.89 -7.05 22.91
N PRO A 468 -25.49 -8.32 22.81
CA PRO A 468 -26.25 -9.29 22.05
C PRO A 468 -27.62 -9.52 22.69
N GLY A 469 -28.66 -9.46 21.88
CA GLY A 469 -30.02 -9.53 22.38
C GLY A 469 -31.01 -8.85 21.45
N LYS A 470 -32.28 -9.19 21.68
CA LYS A 470 -33.41 -8.75 20.83
C LYS A 470 -33.67 -7.25 20.90
N GLN A 471 -33.24 -6.58 21.96
CA GLN A 471 -33.47 -5.15 22.19
C GLN A 471 -32.38 -4.24 21.61
N ASN A 472 -31.29 -4.83 21.09
CA ASN A 472 -30.06 -4.11 20.75
C ASN A 472 -29.69 -4.31 19.27
N ILE A 473 -30.71 -4.46 18.41
CA ILE A 473 -30.54 -4.42 16.96
C ILE A 473 -30.71 -2.95 16.57
N GLY A 474 -29.59 -2.27 16.38
CA GLY A 474 -29.56 -0.83 16.17
C GLY A 474 -28.12 -0.34 16.04
N SER A 475 -27.97 0.84 15.46
CA SER A 475 -26.67 1.48 15.23
C SER A 475 -26.78 2.98 15.50
N SER A 476 -25.65 3.69 15.63
CA SER A 476 -25.63 5.12 15.98
C SER A 476 -26.62 5.93 15.13
N TYR A 477 -27.72 6.38 15.74
CA TYR A 477 -28.77 7.21 15.10
C TYR A 477 -29.35 6.65 13.78
N LEU A 478 -29.31 5.34 13.58
CA LEU A 478 -29.88 4.68 12.41
C LEU A 478 -30.87 3.59 12.86
N ASP A 479 -32.10 3.67 12.35
CA ASP A 479 -33.06 2.58 12.44
C ASP A 479 -32.64 1.47 11.48
N THR A 480 -31.84 0.53 12.00
CA THR A 480 -31.24 -0.56 11.24
C THR A 480 -32.29 -1.43 10.55
N ILE A 481 -33.39 -1.76 11.23
CA ILE A 481 -34.40 -2.68 10.67
C ILE A 481 -35.15 -2.01 9.53
N THR A 482 -35.62 -0.77 9.73
CA THR A 482 -36.29 -0.01 8.68
C THR A 482 -35.35 0.25 7.49
N SER A 483 -34.08 0.53 7.76
CA SER A 483 -33.07 0.75 6.72
C SER A 483 -32.81 -0.51 5.89
N VAL A 484 -32.65 -1.68 6.54
CA VAL A 484 -32.51 -2.97 5.86
C VAL A 484 -33.75 -3.29 5.03
N TYR A 485 -34.96 -3.06 5.56
CA TYR A 485 -36.20 -3.28 4.81
C TYR A 485 -36.28 -2.40 3.56
N ASN A 486 -35.97 -1.12 3.69
CA ASN A 486 -35.94 -0.18 2.56
C ASN A 486 -34.88 -0.57 1.52
N LEU A 487 -33.72 -1.05 1.98
CA LEU A 487 -32.66 -1.55 1.10
C LEU A 487 -33.13 -2.79 0.32
N LEU A 488 -33.80 -3.75 0.98
CA LEU A 488 -34.37 -4.92 0.31
C LEU A 488 -35.42 -4.53 -0.74
N LEU A 489 -36.29 -3.56 -0.45
CA LEU A 489 -37.26 -3.02 -1.42
C LEU A 489 -36.57 -2.35 -2.61
N THR A 490 -35.51 -1.59 -2.36
CA THR A 490 -34.71 -0.93 -3.39
C THR A 490 -34.00 -1.95 -4.27
N LEU A 491 -33.33 -2.93 -3.67
CA LEU A 491 -32.69 -4.03 -4.39
C LEU A 491 -33.71 -4.77 -5.28
N LYS A 492 -34.93 -5.01 -4.78
CA LYS A 492 -36.01 -5.60 -5.58
C LYS A 492 -36.38 -4.75 -6.79
N SER A 493 -36.53 -3.44 -6.63
CA SER A 493 -36.89 -2.53 -7.73
C SER A 493 -35.78 -2.39 -8.77
N GLU A 494 -34.52 -2.53 -8.34
CA GLU A 494 -33.33 -2.54 -9.21
C GLU A 494 -33.06 -3.91 -9.86
N GLY A 495 -33.94 -4.89 -9.65
CA GLY A 495 -33.88 -6.20 -10.31
C GLY A 495 -33.00 -7.24 -9.62
N TYR A 496 -32.62 -7.04 -8.37
CA TYR A 496 -31.94 -8.09 -7.59
C TYR A 496 -32.94 -9.19 -7.20
N ASN A 497 -32.45 -10.43 -7.18
CA ASN A 497 -33.25 -11.55 -6.67
C ASN A 497 -33.29 -11.51 -5.14
N VAL A 498 -34.35 -10.91 -4.58
CA VAL A 498 -34.61 -10.89 -3.13
C VAL A 498 -35.72 -11.85 -2.71
N GLY A 499 -36.21 -12.72 -3.61
CA GLY A 499 -37.31 -13.64 -3.33
C GLY A 499 -38.58 -12.96 -2.79
N GLU A 500 -39.25 -13.64 -1.86
CA GLU A 500 -40.41 -13.11 -1.13
C GLU A 500 -39.96 -12.28 0.07
N LEU A 501 -40.39 -11.03 0.10
CA LEU A 501 -40.11 -10.10 1.20
C LEU A 501 -41.26 -10.08 2.20
N PRO A 502 -41.01 -9.78 3.49
CA PRO A 502 -42.06 -9.53 4.46
C PRO A 502 -42.95 -8.34 4.04
N GLU A 503 -44.19 -8.31 4.51
CA GLU A 503 -45.18 -7.28 4.15
C GLU A 503 -44.85 -5.89 4.72
N ASN A 504 -44.13 -5.85 5.84
CA ASN A 504 -43.79 -4.63 6.55
C ASN A 504 -42.57 -4.81 7.47
N THR A 505 -42.06 -3.69 8.00
CA THR A 505 -40.91 -3.64 8.90
C THR A 505 -41.10 -4.47 10.17
N SER A 506 -42.31 -4.47 10.76
CA SER A 506 -42.59 -5.25 11.97
C SER A 506 -42.47 -6.75 11.73
N GLN A 507 -42.87 -7.26 10.56
CA GLN A 507 -42.69 -8.67 10.23
C GLN A 507 -41.19 -9.00 10.02
N LEU A 508 -40.43 -8.10 9.40
CA LEU A 508 -38.98 -8.28 9.26
C LEU A 508 -38.29 -8.31 10.64
N GLU A 509 -38.62 -7.36 11.52
CA GLU A 509 -38.14 -7.31 12.90
C GLU A 509 -38.39 -8.65 13.62
N ASP A 510 -39.61 -9.16 13.53
CA ASP A 510 -40.02 -10.42 14.13
C ASP A 510 -39.18 -11.61 13.63
N MET A 511 -38.83 -11.63 12.34
CA MET A 511 -37.99 -12.66 11.73
C MET A 511 -36.54 -12.54 12.19
N ILE A 512 -35.99 -11.32 12.23
CA ILE A 512 -34.63 -11.01 12.68
C ILE A 512 -34.43 -11.40 14.14
N ILE A 513 -35.33 -10.97 15.03
CA ILE A 513 -35.31 -11.29 16.47
C ILE A 513 -35.30 -12.81 16.73
N LYS A 514 -35.91 -13.56 15.81
CA LYS A 514 -36.08 -15.01 15.89
C LYS A 514 -34.89 -15.79 15.35
N SER A 515 -34.24 -15.31 14.28
CA SER A 515 -33.28 -16.11 13.50
C SER A 515 -31.94 -15.42 13.26
N GLY A 516 -31.85 -14.10 13.49
CA GLY A 516 -30.69 -13.25 13.23
C GLY A 516 -30.08 -12.66 14.50
N ILE A 517 -29.90 -13.46 15.55
CA ILE A 517 -29.26 -13.02 16.79
C ILE A 517 -28.09 -13.94 17.15
N ASN A 518 -27.03 -13.34 17.70
CA ASN A 518 -25.93 -14.09 18.29
C ASN A 518 -26.36 -14.67 19.65
N VAL A 519 -25.98 -15.91 19.94
CA VAL A 519 -26.35 -16.60 21.19
C VAL A 519 -25.12 -16.92 22.02
N ALA A 520 -25.19 -16.57 23.31
CA ALA A 520 -24.10 -16.77 24.25
C ALA A 520 -23.85 -18.25 24.57
N THR A 521 -22.61 -18.58 24.96
CA THR A 521 -22.20 -19.95 25.31
C THR A 521 -22.97 -20.52 26.52
N TRP A 522 -23.43 -19.68 27.43
CA TRP A 522 -24.24 -20.08 28.60
C TRP A 522 -25.73 -20.34 28.29
N ALA A 523 -26.19 -20.11 27.05
CA ALA A 523 -27.58 -20.30 26.64
C ALA A 523 -27.76 -21.41 25.58
N PRO A 524 -27.26 -22.65 25.80
CA PRO A 524 -27.26 -23.71 24.79
C PRO A 524 -28.66 -24.09 24.32
N GLY A 525 -29.68 -23.98 25.19
CA GLY A 525 -31.07 -24.23 24.81
C GLY A 525 -31.64 -23.22 23.80
N GLU A 526 -31.20 -21.96 23.85
CA GLU A 526 -31.58 -20.96 22.84
C GLU A 526 -30.84 -21.18 21.53
N LEU A 527 -29.57 -21.59 21.59
CA LEU A 527 -28.79 -21.96 20.40
C LEU A 527 -29.40 -23.17 19.68
N GLU A 528 -29.85 -24.17 20.44
CA GLU A 528 -30.52 -25.35 19.90
C GLU A 528 -31.87 -24.99 19.26
N LYS A 529 -32.63 -24.07 19.86
CA LYS A 529 -33.87 -23.54 19.23
C LYS A 529 -33.57 -22.78 17.95
N LEU A 530 -32.54 -21.94 17.94
CA LEU A 530 -32.13 -21.14 16.79
C LEU A 530 -31.72 -22.04 15.61
N SER A 531 -30.83 -23.00 15.86
CA SER A 531 -30.31 -23.94 14.86
C SER A 531 -31.35 -24.91 14.29
N ASN A 532 -32.53 -25.05 14.92
CA ASN A 532 -33.64 -25.84 14.39
C ASN A 532 -34.59 -25.04 13.48
N ARG A 533 -34.33 -23.75 13.24
CA ARG A 533 -35.15 -22.91 12.35
C ARG A 533 -34.71 -23.10 10.89
N SER A 534 -35.67 -23.12 9.98
CA SER A 534 -35.44 -23.35 8.55
C SER A 534 -34.57 -22.30 7.86
N ASN A 535 -34.51 -21.08 8.39
CA ASN A 535 -33.81 -19.95 7.76
C ASN A 535 -32.40 -19.70 8.32
N VAL A 536 -31.98 -20.51 9.30
CA VAL A 536 -30.66 -20.39 9.93
C VAL A 536 -29.67 -21.29 9.19
N VAL A 537 -28.50 -20.76 8.89
CA VAL A 537 -27.46 -21.49 8.17
C VAL A 537 -26.68 -22.38 9.15
N LEU A 538 -26.50 -23.64 8.78
CA LEU A 538 -25.60 -24.58 9.45
C LEU A 538 -24.42 -24.87 8.54
N LEU A 539 -23.28 -24.25 8.83
CA LEU A 539 -22.04 -24.45 8.06
C LEU A 539 -21.28 -25.65 8.63
N PRO A 540 -21.00 -26.71 7.84
CA PRO A 540 -20.22 -27.84 8.32
C PRO A 540 -18.84 -27.41 8.79
N VAL A 541 -18.43 -27.87 9.99
CA VAL A 541 -17.09 -27.55 10.52
C VAL A 541 -15.98 -27.99 9.56
N SER A 542 -16.17 -29.10 8.84
CA SER A 542 -15.20 -29.61 7.86
C SER A 542 -14.91 -28.62 6.73
N GLU A 543 -15.90 -27.83 6.32
CA GLU A 543 -15.74 -26.83 5.24
C GLU A 543 -14.90 -25.65 5.74
N TYR A 544 -15.15 -25.20 6.97
CA TYR A 544 -14.32 -24.20 7.63
C TYR A 544 -12.87 -24.68 7.83
N LEU A 545 -12.68 -25.94 8.24
CA LEU A 545 -11.35 -26.49 8.50
C LEU A 545 -10.44 -26.44 7.27
N GLU A 546 -10.96 -26.74 6.08
CA GLU A 546 -10.19 -26.64 4.84
C GLU A 546 -9.64 -25.22 4.62
N ARG A 547 -10.46 -24.20 4.89
CA ARG A 547 -10.01 -22.80 4.82
C ARG A 547 -9.05 -22.44 5.95
N PHE A 548 -9.37 -22.85 7.18
CA PHE A 548 -8.57 -22.54 8.35
C PHE A 548 -7.15 -23.08 8.22
N GLU A 549 -6.99 -24.30 7.69
CA GLU A 549 -5.66 -24.90 7.51
C GLU A 549 -4.78 -24.18 6.49
N ASN A 550 -5.38 -23.49 5.52
CA ASN A 550 -4.69 -22.67 4.53
C ASN A 550 -4.27 -21.29 5.05
N LEU A 551 -4.64 -20.91 6.28
CA LEU A 551 -4.12 -19.69 6.91
C LEU A 551 -2.63 -19.82 7.21
N GLN A 552 -1.94 -18.68 7.17
CA GLN A 552 -0.52 -18.61 7.54
C GLN A 552 -0.30 -19.11 8.99
N PRO A 553 0.81 -19.80 9.27
CA PRO A 553 1.04 -20.43 10.57
C PRO A 553 0.88 -19.47 11.77
N ILE A 554 1.35 -18.23 11.64
CA ILE A 554 1.28 -17.23 12.72
C ILE A 554 -0.16 -16.80 13.05
N SER A 555 -1.04 -16.70 12.03
CA SER A 555 -2.45 -16.39 12.23
C SER A 555 -3.17 -17.57 12.89
N LYS A 556 -2.89 -18.82 12.47
CA LYS A 556 -3.44 -20.02 13.14
C LYS A 556 -3.00 -20.10 14.60
N LEU A 557 -1.71 -19.88 14.86
CA LEU A 557 -1.12 -19.89 16.19
C LEU A 557 -1.85 -18.92 17.13
N GLN A 558 -2.12 -17.69 16.67
CA GLN A 558 -2.79 -16.70 17.52
C GLN A 558 -4.28 -17.02 17.75
N VAL A 559 -4.98 -17.61 16.77
CA VAL A 559 -6.36 -18.10 16.99
C VAL A 559 -6.37 -19.21 18.04
N VAL A 560 -5.48 -20.20 17.92
CA VAL A 560 -5.49 -21.41 18.75
C VAL A 560 -4.92 -21.16 20.14
N GLU A 561 -3.76 -20.49 20.23
CA GLU A 561 -2.97 -20.34 21.46
C GLU A 561 -2.91 -18.91 22.01
N GLY A 562 -3.51 -17.94 21.31
CA GLY A 562 -3.69 -16.58 21.80
C GLY A 562 -2.51 -15.63 21.59
N PRO A 563 -2.66 -14.38 22.08
CA PRO A 563 -1.69 -13.31 21.86
C PRO A 563 -0.29 -13.54 22.47
N VAL A 564 -0.18 -14.35 23.54
CA VAL A 564 1.13 -14.69 24.14
C VAL A 564 1.95 -15.59 23.22
N ALA A 565 1.31 -16.57 22.56
CA ALA A 565 1.99 -17.41 21.58
C ALA A 565 2.46 -16.57 20.38
N TYR A 566 1.58 -15.68 19.90
CA TYR A 566 1.84 -14.76 18.80
C TYR A 566 3.08 -13.88 19.02
N ILE A 567 3.18 -13.20 20.18
CA ILE A 567 4.30 -12.28 20.42
C ILE A 567 5.65 -13.01 20.53
N GLY A 568 5.63 -14.26 21.00
CA GLY A 568 6.80 -15.14 21.01
C GLY A 568 7.26 -15.51 19.60
N GLU A 569 6.33 -15.90 18.73
CA GLU A 569 6.64 -16.20 17.32
C GLU A 569 7.12 -14.95 16.57
N LEU A 570 6.51 -13.80 16.82
CA LEU A 570 6.95 -12.53 16.24
C LEU A 570 8.39 -12.19 16.65
N SER A 571 8.77 -12.44 17.91
CA SER A 571 10.14 -12.22 18.39
C SER A 571 11.15 -13.16 17.71
N ARG A 572 10.75 -14.41 17.43
CA ARG A 572 11.56 -15.38 16.68
C ARG A 572 11.75 -14.93 15.23
N ASN A 573 10.70 -14.43 14.58
CA ASN A 573 10.79 -13.88 13.23
C ASN A 573 11.71 -12.65 13.17
N ALA A 574 11.66 -11.77 14.18
CA ALA A 574 12.55 -10.62 14.28
C ALA A 574 14.04 -11.00 14.36
N ILE A 575 14.37 -12.06 15.10
CA ILE A 575 15.74 -12.61 15.15
C ILE A 575 16.14 -13.19 13.80
N ALA A 576 15.25 -13.93 13.14
CA ALA A 576 15.53 -14.58 11.86
C ALA A 576 15.94 -13.60 10.76
N ILE A 577 15.41 -12.36 10.79
CA ILE A 577 15.73 -11.32 9.81
C ILE A 577 16.69 -10.24 10.34
N ASN A 578 17.24 -10.41 11.55
CA ASN A 578 18.12 -9.44 12.21
C ASN A 578 17.50 -8.02 12.33
N TYR A 579 16.19 -7.95 12.63
CA TYR A 579 15.44 -6.71 12.78
C TYR A 579 14.72 -6.65 14.12
N THR A 580 15.50 -6.56 15.19
CA THR A 580 14.99 -6.57 16.57
C THR A 580 14.72 -5.18 17.14
N SER A 581 15.17 -4.12 16.48
CA SER A 581 15.04 -2.74 16.97
C SER A 581 13.60 -2.28 17.27
N PRO A 582 12.55 -2.60 16.48
CA PRO A 582 11.19 -2.16 16.83
C PRO A 582 10.54 -3.02 17.92
N MET A 583 11.14 -4.16 18.29
CA MET A 583 10.49 -5.14 19.15
C MET A 583 10.37 -4.67 20.59
N ASP A 584 11.23 -3.77 21.06
CA ASP A 584 11.12 -3.23 22.42
C ASP A 584 9.83 -2.42 22.63
N GLU A 585 9.53 -1.51 21.69
CA GLU A 585 8.27 -0.74 21.68
C GLU A 585 7.07 -1.67 21.50
N ARG A 586 7.17 -2.62 20.56
CA ARG A 586 6.12 -3.61 20.32
C ARG A 586 5.78 -4.44 21.55
N LEU A 587 6.79 -4.92 22.28
CA LEU A 587 6.59 -5.67 23.51
C LEU A 587 5.93 -4.82 24.59
N SER A 588 6.29 -3.54 24.68
CA SER A 588 5.69 -2.59 25.62
C SER A 588 4.22 -2.30 25.30
N ASP A 589 3.89 -2.02 24.04
CA ASP A 589 2.51 -1.77 23.61
C ASP A 589 1.64 -3.01 23.83
N TRP A 590 2.15 -4.17 23.40
CA TRP A 590 1.48 -5.46 23.61
C TRP A 590 1.24 -5.73 25.10
N TYR A 591 2.22 -5.49 25.96
CA TYR A 591 2.06 -5.65 27.42
C TYR A 591 0.91 -4.79 27.96
N SER A 592 0.85 -3.52 27.56
CA SER A 592 -0.22 -2.61 27.94
C SER A 592 -1.60 -3.05 27.44
N GLU A 593 -1.70 -3.53 26.19
CA GLU A 593 -2.93 -4.09 25.63
C GLU A 593 -3.41 -5.31 26.41
N ILE A 594 -2.51 -6.24 26.75
CA ILE A 594 -2.88 -7.45 27.50
C ILE A 594 -3.35 -7.11 28.91
N ILE A 595 -2.70 -6.17 29.60
CA ILE A 595 -3.15 -5.70 30.92
C ILE A 595 -4.54 -5.08 30.85
N ALA A 596 -4.81 -4.26 29.84
CA ALA A 596 -6.12 -3.63 29.67
C ALA A 596 -7.25 -4.64 29.46
N LEU A 597 -6.93 -5.85 28.99
CA LEU A 597 -7.89 -6.94 28.74
C LEU A 597 -7.99 -7.94 29.90
N LEU A 598 -7.14 -7.83 30.92
CA LEU A 598 -7.16 -8.74 32.06
C LEU A 598 -8.38 -8.48 32.95
N PRO A 599 -9.23 -9.48 33.21
CA PRO A 599 -10.31 -9.32 34.17
C PRO A 599 -9.75 -9.18 35.59
N ASP A 600 -10.39 -8.35 36.42
CA ASP A 600 -9.92 -7.99 37.78
C ASP A 600 -9.51 -9.18 38.66
N ASN A 601 -10.22 -10.31 38.52
CA ASN A 601 -9.97 -11.52 39.30
C ASN A 601 -8.70 -12.30 38.87
N TYR A 602 -8.13 -12.00 37.71
CA TYR A 602 -6.90 -12.61 37.19
C TYR A 602 -5.67 -11.73 37.36
N THR A 603 -5.84 -10.41 37.43
CA THR A 603 -4.77 -9.39 37.40
C THR A 603 -3.61 -9.70 38.34
N SER A 604 -3.90 -10.01 39.62
CA SER A 604 -2.86 -10.28 40.62
C SER A 604 -2.00 -11.51 40.35
N LYS A 605 -2.52 -12.51 39.63
CA LYS A 605 -1.79 -13.74 39.26
C LYS A 605 -1.12 -13.62 37.89
N ALA A 606 -1.76 -12.92 36.96
CA ALA A 606 -1.33 -12.81 35.58
C ALA A 606 -0.13 -11.86 35.40
N ILE A 607 -0.11 -10.72 36.08
CA ILE A 607 0.94 -9.69 35.93
C ILE A 607 2.35 -10.25 36.18
N PRO A 608 2.63 -10.99 37.28
CA PRO A 608 3.98 -11.53 37.51
C PRO A 608 4.46 -12.51 36.42
N ILE A 609 3.54 -13.28 35.83
CA ILE A 609 3.86 -14.19 34.72
C ILE A 609 4.16 -13.37 33.46
N LEU A 610 3.36 -12.35 33.19
CA LEU A 610 3.54 -11.44 32.05
C LEU A 610 4.86 -10.67 32.13
N ASP A 611 5.26 -10.20 33.32
CA ASP A 611 6.56 -9.55 33.55
C ASP A 611 7.72 -10.48 33.20
N ASN A 612 7.63 -11.76 33.59
CA ASN A 612 8.63 -12.77 33.27
C ASN A 612 8.66 -13.09 31.76
N ILE A 613 7.50 -13.14 31.10
CA ILE A 613 7.39 -13.30 29.65
C ILE A 613 8.16 -12.17 28.95
N ILE A 614 7.86 -10.91 29.28
CA ILE A 614 8.54 -9.76 28.68
C ILE A 614 10.03 -9.79 28.94
N ALA A 615 10.45 -10.07 30.17
CA ALA A 615 11.87 -10.14 30.52
C ALA A 615 12.60 -11.21 29.69
N SER A 616 12.00 -12.38 29.53
CA SER A 616 12.59 -13.47 28.73
C SER A 616 12.64 -13.15 27.23
N LEU A 617 11.61 -12.53 26.66
CA LEU A 617 11.60 -12.13 25.26
C LEU A 617 12.59 -11.01 24.96
N LYS A 618 12.72 -10.01 25.84
CA LYS A 618 13.75 -8.96 25.72
C LYS A 618 15.16 -9.54 25.76
N GLN A 619 15.38 -10.51 26.64
CA GLN A 619 16.65 -11.21 26.69
C GLN A 619 16.92 -12.02 25.41
N TYR A 620 15.93 -12.76 24.90
CA TYR A 620 16.04 -13.49 23.64
C TYR A 620 16.30 -12.56 22.44
N LEU A 621 15.60 -11.44 22.33
CA LEU A 621 15.81 -10.44 21.26
C LEU A 621 17.21 -9.82 21.29
N LYS A 622 17.84 -9.78 22.46
CA LYS A 622 19.21 -9.29 22.63
C LYS A 622 20.27 -10.34 22.27
N THR A 623 20.02 -11.61 22.54
CA THR A 623 21.04 -12.67 22.42
C THR A 623 20.87 -13.56 21.19
N GLY A 624 19.64 -13.75 20.71
CA GLY A 624 19.28 -14.74 19.70
C GLY A 624 19.48 -16.19 20.13
N LEU A 625 19.72 -16.46 21.43
CA LEU A 625 20.01 -17.80 21.93
C LEU A 625 18.73 -18.59 22.19
N GLU A 626 18.63 -19.81 21.65
CA GLU A 626 17.47 -20.68 21.87
C GLU A 626 17.22 -20.96 23.36
N SER A 627 18.27 -21.01 24.19
CA SER A 627 18.13 -21.18 25.64
C SER A 627 17.31 -20.07 26.30
N ASP A 628 17.35 -18.84 25.77
CA ASP A 628 16.55 -17.72 26.27
C ASP A 628 15.09 -17.83 25.81
N TYR A 629 14.87 -18.37 24.60
CA TYR A 629 13.53 -18.67 24.09
C TYR A 629 12.85 -19.80 24.88
N GLU A 630 13.60 -20.83 25.30
CA GLU A 630 13.08 -21.90 26.17
C GLU A 630 12.59 -21.37 27.53
N ILE A 631 13.19 -20.29 28.04
CA ILE A 631 12.69 -19.61 29.25
C ILE A 631 11.32 -18.97 28.97
N PHE A 632 11.15 -18.31 27.82
CA PHE A 632 9.85 -17.81 27.39
C PHE A 632 8.81 -18.93 27.30
N LEU A 633 9.14 -20.06 26.68
CA LEU A 633 8.24 -21.21 26.53
C LEU A 633 7.76 -21.76 27.88
N LYS A 634 8.62 -21.75 28.90
CA LYS A 634 8.23 -22.10 30.27
C LYS A 634 7.15 -21.15 30.81
N TYR A 635 7.35 -19.83 30.71
CA TYR A 635 6.38 -18.86 31.22
C TYR A 635 5.10 -18.78 30.37
N LYS A 636 5.20 -19.03 29.06
CA LYS A 636 4.03 -19.24 28.18
C LYS A 636 3.17 -20.40 28.69
N LYS A 637 3.77 -21.49 29.16
CA LYS A 637 3.03 -22.61 29.76
C LYS A 637 2.36 -22.22 31.09
N GLU A 638 3.07 -21.50 31.96
CA GLU A 638 2.47 -20.98 33.19
C GLU A 638 1.29 -20.03 32.91
N TRP A 639 1.37 -19.24 31.83
CA TRP A 639 0.27 -18.41 31.33
C TRP A 639 -0.89 -19.26 30.79
N ALA A 640 -0.60 -20.33 30.05
CA ALA A 640 -1.61 -21.28 29.55
C ALA A 640 -2.46 -21.88 30.69
N ASP A 641 -1.84 -22.17 31.84
CA ASP A 641 -2.51 -22.72 33.01
C ASP A 641 -3.52 -21.74 33.67
N LEU A 642 -3.47 -20.44 33.36
CA LEU A 642 -4.45 -19.47 33.82
C LEU A 642 -5.82 -19.64 33.14
N ASN A 643 -5.83 -20.21 31.92
CA ASN A 643 -7.03 -20.46 31.11
C ASN A 643 -7.97 -19.24 31.02
N ILE A 644 -7.40 -18.08 30.70
CA ILE A 644 -8.11 -16.82 30.49
C ILE A 644 -8.66 -16.82 29.05
N PRO A 645 -9.99 -16.82 28.87
CA PRO A 645 -10.60 -16.89 27.55
C PRO A 645 -10.15 -15.76 26.62
N GLY A 646 -9.88 -16.09 25.35
CA GLY A 646 -9.34 -15.16 24.35
C GLY A 646 -7.84 -14.87 24.53
N LEU A 647 -7.38 -14.57 25.74
CA LEU A 647 -5.95 -14.33 26.03
C LEU A 647 -5.09 -15.60 25.97
N ASN A 648 -5.70 -16.77 26.08
CA ASN A 648 -5.09 -18.08 25.81
C ASN A 648 -5.49 -18.67 24.45
N GLY A 649 -6.12 -17.87 23.59
CA GLY A 649 -6.68 -18.34 22.32
C GLY A 649 -8.03 -19.02 22.49
N TRP A 650 -8.52 -19.58 21.39
CA TRP A 650 -9.82 -20.24 21.29
C TRP A 650 -9.72 -21.77 21.22
N GLY A 651 -8.51 -22.31 21.39
CA GLY A 651 -8.22 -23.74 21.27
C GLY A 651 -8.27 -24.23 19.82
N ASP A 652 -8.28 -25.55 19.64
CA ASP A 652 -8.43 -26.14 18.31
C ASP A 652 -9.85 -25.91 17.76
N ALA A 653 -9.93 -25.77 16.44
CA ALA A 653 -11.21 -25.70 15.74
C ALA A 653 -12.06 -26.95 16.03
N PRO A 654 -13.38 -26.80 16.25
CA PRO A 654 -14.19 -25.59 16.03
C PRO A 654 -14.35 -24.68 17.27
N GLY A 655 -13.65 -24.93 18.37
CA GLY A 655 -13.95 -24.31 19.65
C GLY A 655 -15.35 -24.66 20.16
N ASN A 656 -15.92 -23.80 21.01
CA ASN A 656 -17.22 -24.02 21.68
C ASN A 656 -18.31 -22.98 21.34
N ILE A 657 -18.00 -21.96 20.55
CA ILE A 657 -18.90 -20.83 20.28
C ILE A 657 -19.82 -21.16 19.10
N MET A 658 -21.13 -21.04 19.33
CA MET A 658 -22.16 -21.20 18.28
C MET A 658 -22.01 -22.52 17.49
N THR A 659 -21.64 -23.61 18.16
CA THR A 659 -21.53 -24.95 17.55
C THR A 659 -22.67 -25.87 17.98
N VAL A 660 -23.15 -26.69 17.05
CA VAL A 660 -24.20 -27.69 17.30
C VAL A 660 -23.91 -29.00 16.58
N TRP A 661 -24.50 -30.09 17.08
CA TRP A 661 -24.44 -31.40 16.44
C TRP A 661 -25.77 -31.73 15.76
N ARG A 662 -25.72 -32.20 14.52
CA ARG A 662 -26.87 -32.73 13.77
C ARG A 662 -26.46 -34.01 13.05
N ASN A 663 -27.16 -35.11 13.34
CA ASN A 663 -26.97 -36.40 12.66
C ASN A 663 -25.52 -36.88 12.59
N GLY A 664 -24.72 -36.63 13.64
CA GLY A 664 -23.30 -37.02 13.69
C GLY A 664 -22.32 -36.05 13.02
N THR A 665 -22.80 -34.93 12.48
CA THR A 665 -21.96 -33.85 11.93
C THR A 665 -22.01 -32.64 12.84
N GLN A 666 -20.86 -32.00 13.04
CA GLN A 666 -20.74 -30.75 13.81
C GLN A 666 -20.84 -29.55 12.86
N TYR A 667 -21.58 -28.53 13.27
CA TYR A 667 -21.84 -27.33 12.48
C TYR A 667 -21.57 -26.06 13.28
N PHE A 668 -21.12 -25.01 12.59
CA PHE A 668 -21.28 -23.64 13.06
C PHE A 668 -22.68 -23.14 12.71
N VAL A 669 -23.32 -22.48 13.67
CA VAL A 669 -24.59 -21.79 13.46
C VAL A 669 -24.28 -20.36 12.99
N ILE A 670 -24.70 -20.04 11.77
CA ILE A 670 -24.60 -18.69 11.21
C ILE A 670 -26.01 -18.07 11.23
N PRO A 671 -26.31 -17.19 12.20
CA PRO A 671 -27.64 -16.60 12.34
C PRO A 671 -27.93 -15.64 11.19
N GLY A 672 -29.17 -15.63 10.70
CA GLY A 672 -29.60 -14.72 9.65
C GLY A 672 -30.89 -15.15 8.97
N LEU A 673 -31.17 -14.47 7.87
CA LEU A 673 -32.29 -14.67 6.96
C LEU A 673 -31.76 -14.64 5.52
N THR A 674 -32.27 -15.49 4.65
CA THR A 674 -31.93 -15.47 3.23
C THR A 674 -33.17 -15.10 2.41
N PHE A 675 -33.04 -14.03 1.61
CA PHE A 675 -34.05 -13.48 0.72
C PHE A 675 -33.53 -13.59 -0.71
N GLY A 676 -33.89 -14.66 -1.42
CA GLY A 676 -33.31 -14.95 -2.74
C GLY A 676 -31.79 -15.10 -2.66
N ASN A 677 -31.07 -14.19 -3.31
CA ASN A 677 -29.61 -14.10 -3.30
C ASN A 677 -29.03 -13.17 -2.21
N VAL A 678 -29.88 -12.52 -1.40
CA VAL A 678 -29.46 -11.59 -0.35
C VAL A 678 -29.53 -12.26 1.01
N PHE A 679 -28.40 -12.33 1.71
CA PHE A 679 -28.34 -12.76 3.11
C PHE A 679 -28.40 -11.55 4.04
N VAL A 680 -29.13 -11.66 5.14
CA VAL A 680 -29.30 -10.61 6.14
C VAL A 680 -29.02 -11.21 7.51
N GLY A 681 -27.96 -10.77 8.18
CA GLY A 681 -27.56 -11.35 9.46
C GLY A 681 -26.73 -10.39 10.32
N PRO A 682 -26.58 -10.69 11.62
CA PRO A 682 -25.74 -9.90 12.49
C PRO A 682 -24.26 -10.19 12.20
N GLU A 683 -23.40 -9.21 12.46
CA GLU A 683 -21.97 -9.50 12.56
C GLU A 683 -21.73 -10.49 13.73
N PRO A 684 -20.87 -11.51 13.57
CA PRO A 684 -20.54 -12.43 14.65
C PRO A 684 -19.89 -11.72 15.84
N GLN A 685 -20.02 -12.28 17.04
CA GLN A 685 -19.44 -11.69 18.25
C GLN A 685 -17.94 -11.99 18.36
N ARG A 686 -17.18 -11.01 18.85
CA ARG A 686 -15.72 -11.13 19.10
C ARG A 686 -15.39 -12.17 20.19
N GLY A 687 -16.31 -12.40 21.13
CA GLY A 687 -16.16 -13.34 22.23
C GLY A 687 -17.21 -13.10 23.32
N TRP A 688 -17.33 -14.04 24.26
CA TRP A 688 -18.34 -14.01 25.34
C TRP A 688 -17.76 -14.09 26.76
N GLU A 689 -16.49 -14.46 26.87
CA GLU A 689 -15.95 -15.04 28.10
C GLU A 689 -14.90 -14.15 28.81
N ALA A 690 -14.35 -13.15 28.11
CA ALA A 690 -13.61 -12.02 28.71
C ALA A 690 -14.53 -10.79 28.80
N ASP A 691 -14.08 -9.68 29.40
CA ASP A 691 -14.82 -8.41 29.36
C ASP A 691 -15.19 -8.09 27.90
N SER A 692 -16.46 -8.30 27.55
CA SER A 692 -16.91 -8.30 26.18
C SER A 692 -16.74 -6.92 25.58
N ASP A 693 -16.97 -5.85 26.36
CA ASP A 693 -16.78 -4.46 25.94
C ASP A 693 -15.32 -4.20 25.57
N ALA A 694 -14.37 -4.74 26.34
CA ALA A 694 -12.94 -4.57 26.07
C ALA A 694 -12.47 -5.31 24.79
N LEU A 695 -13.17 -6.37 24.36
CA LEU A 695 -12.82 -7.11 23.14
C LEU A 695 -13.20 -6.40 21.82
N TYR A 696 -14.17 -5.47 21.84
CA TYR A 696 -14.70 -4.83 20.63
C TYR A 696 -13.67 -4.01 19.87
N HIS A 697 -12.84 -3.28 20.60
CA HIS A 697 -11.77 -2.44 20.04
C HIS A 697 -10.39 -3.06 20.26
N SER A 698 -10.33 -4.34 20.65
CA SER A 698 -9.07 -5.03 20.94
C SER A 698 -8.36 -5.48 19.66
N THR A 699 -7.14 -4.97 19.48
CA THR A 699 -6.18 -5.39 18.45
C THR A 699 -5.28 -6.53 18.89
N ALA A 700 -5.47 -7.09 20.09
CA ALA A 700 -4.63 -8.16 20.63
C ALA A 700 -5.23 -9.57 20.41
N VAL A 701 -6.54 -9.71 20.60
CA VAL A 701 -7.22 -11.02 20.64
C VAL A 701 -7.73 -11.40 19.26
N ALA A 702 -7.29 -12.56 18.73
CA ALA A 702 -7.76 -13.09 17.46
C ALA A 702 -9.28 -13.32 17.45
N PRO A 703 -9.96 -13.27 16.29
CA PRO A 703 -11.36 -13.69 16.18
C PRO A 703 -11.55 -15.17 16.52
N THR A 704 -12.75 -15.52 16.97
CA THR A 704 -13.13 -16.92 17.26
C THR A 704 -13.23 -17.74 15.98
N HIS A 705 -13.20 -19.08 16.09
CA HIS A 705 -13.44 -19.95 14.94
C HIS A 705 -14.78 -19.69 14.27
N GLN A 706 -15.85 -19.45 15.04
CA GLN A 706 -17.16 -19.15 14.45
C GLN A 706 -17.19 -17.79 13.73
N TYR A 707 -16.47 -16.78 14.25
CA TYR A 707 -16.33 -15.49 13.57
C TYR A 707 -15.68 -15.67 12.19
N LEU A 708 -14.55 -16.39 12.14
CA LEU A 708 -13.88 -16.72 10.89
C LEU A 708 -14.76 -17.56 9.96
N ALA A 709 -15.52 -18.51 10.50
CA ALA A 709 -16.43 -19.37 9.74
C ALA A 709 -17.60 -18.57 9.11
N ALA A 710 -18.13 -17.57 9.81
CA ALA A 710 -19.18 -16.70 9.29
C ALA A 710 -18.68 -15.82 8.13
N PHE A 711 -17.50 -15.21 8.28
CA PHE A 711 -16.91 -14.43 7.19
C PHE A 711 -16.52 -15.31 6.00
N TYR A 712 -16.04 -16.53 6.25
CA TYR A 712 -15.85 -17.51 5.19
C TYR A 712 -17.17 -17.81 4.46
N TYR A 713 -18.27 -18.01 5.18
CA TYR A 713 -19.59 -18.20 4.58
C TYR A 713 -19.99 -16.99 3.71
N PHE A 714 -19.76 -15.76 4.16
CA PHE A 714 -20.02 -14.55 3.36
C PHE A 714 -19.17 -14.53 2.09
N GLN A 715 -17.86 -14.78 2.20
CA GLN A 715 -16.94 -14.79 1.06
C GLN A 715 -17.32 -15.84 0.01
N GLN A 716 -17.85 -16.99 0.45
CA GLN A 716 -18.03 -18.14 -0.43
C GLN A 716 -19.44 -18.28 -1.01
N TYR A 717 -20.45 -17.86 -0.26
CA TYR A 717 -21.86 -17.98 -0.67
C TYR A 717 -22.48 -16.64 -1.07
N HIS A 718 -21.89 -15.51 -0.66
CA HIS A 718 -22.33 -14.15 -0.97
C HIS A 718 -21.15 -13.27 -1.44
N SER A 719 -20.39 -13.81 -2.39
CA SER A 719 -19.08 -13.32 -2.84
C SER A 719 -19.09 -11.97 -3.56
N GLU A 720 -20.26 -11.43 -3.94
CA GLU A 720 -20.30 -10.21 -4.75
C GLU A 720 -20.12 -8.93 -3.92
N ALA A 721 -20.65 -8.89 -2.70
CA ALA A 721 -20.44 -7.77 -1.80
C ALA A 721 -20.84 -8.14 -0.36
N MET A 722 -20.09 -7.60 0.61
CA MET A 722 -20.53 -7.47 1.98
C MET A 722 -20.91 -6.01 2.25
N VAL A 723 -22.13 -5.79 2.73
CA VAL A 723 -22.69 -4.47 3.00
C VAL A 723 -22.95 -4.33 4.50
N PHE A 724 -22.15 -3.53 5.17
CA PHE A 724 -22.32 -3.22 6.58
C PHE A 724 -23.32 -2.06 6.76
N VAL A 725 -24.32 -2.27 7.62
CA VAL A 725 -25.45 -1.35 7.82
C VAL A 725 -25.36 -0.70 9.20
N GLY A 726 -24.74 0.49 9.22
CA GLY A 726 -24.61 1.31 10.42
C GLY A 726 -23.43 0.94 11.31
N ARG A 727 -23.01 1.90 12.12
CA ARG A 727 -21.91 1.80 13.10
C ARG A 727 -22.37 1.01 14.35
N HIS A 728 -21.64 0.03 14.89
CA HIS A 728 -20.19 -0.21 14.81
C HIS A 728 -19.86 -1.66 14.38
N ALA A 729 -19.26 -1.89 13.22
CA ALA A 729 -18.67 -3.19 12.91
C ALA A 729 -17.36 -3.41 13.70
N THR A 730 -16.96 -4.67 13.79
CA THR A 730 -15.85 -5.13 14.62
C THR A 730 -14.69 -5.68 13.81
N HIS A 731 -14.92 -6.06 12.57
CA HIS A 731 -13.89 -6.65 11.71
C HIS A 731 -12.73 -5.69 11.43
N GLU A 732 -12.99 -4.38 11.38
CA GLU A 732 -11.97 -3.34 11.23
C GLU A 732 -11.05 -3.20 12.45
N TRP A 733 -11.44 -3.74 13.60
CA TRP A 733 -10.69 -3.70 14.87
C TRP A 733 -9.96 -5.00 15.20
N LEU A 734 -10.08 -6.05 14.36
CA LEU A 734 -9.39 -7.31 14.57
C LEU A 734 -7.86 -7.12 14.58
N PRO A 735 -7.07 -7.99 15.24
CA PRO A 735 -5.62 -7.84 15.30
C PRO A 735 -4.94 -7.68 13.94
N GLY A 736 -3.90 -6.85 13.93
CA GLY A 736 -3.09 -6.60 12.74
C GLY A 736 -2.62 -5.15 12.62
N LYS A 737 -1.96 -4.83 11.51
CA LYS A 737 -1.36 -3.51 11.25
C LYS A 737 -2.37 -2.37 11.24
N GLU A 738 -1.97 -1.16 11.60
CA GLU A 738 -2.83 0.04 11.57
C GLU A 738 -3.40 0.35 10.17
N VAL A 739 -2.59 0.16 9.13
CA VAL A 739 -2.91 0.44 7.72
C VAL A 739 -2.01 -0.40 6.82
N LEU A 740 -2.40 -0.55 5.55
CA LEU A 740 -1.70 -1.40 4.57
C LEU A 740 -1.53 -2.80 5.13
N LEU A 741 -2.65 -3.51 5.32
CA LEU A 741 -2.65 -4.80 5.98
C LEU A 741 -1.86 -5.86 5.19
N SER A 742 -1.27 -6.80 5.92
CA SER A 742 -0.77 -8.06 5.38
C SER A 742 -1.91 -9.07 5.18
N SER A 743 -1.65 -10.06 4.34
CA SER A 743 -2.45 -11.28 4.23
C SER A 743 -2.64 -12.04 5.56
N THR A 744 -1.78 -11.79 6.55
CA THR A 744 -1.84 -12.39 7.89
C THR A 744 -2.72 -11.62 8.88
N ASP A 745 -3.03 -10.36 8.59
CA ASP A 745 -3.87 -9.51 9.43
C ASP A 745 -5.33 -9.92 9.27
N TYR A 746 -6.06 -10.04 10.38
CA TYR A 746 -7.41 -10.61 10.34
C TYR A 746 -8.41 -9.76 9.56
N GLY A 747 -8.26 -8.43 9.53
CA GLY A 747 -9.07 -7.57 8.67
C GLY A 747 -8.95 -7.96 7.19
N SER A 748 -7.74 -8.32 6.73
CA SER A 748 -7.50 -8.83 5.38
C SER A 748 -8.06 -10.24 5.18
N ILE A 749 -7.90 -11.12 6.17
CA ILE A 749 -8.40 -12.51 6.13
C ILE A 749 -9.93 -12.55 6.00
N VAL A 750 -10.65 -11.76 6.80
CA VAL A 750 -12.13 -11.78 6.87
C VAL A 750 -12.78 -11.02 5.72
N VAL A 751 -12.10 -10.03 5.14
CA VAL A 751 -12.56 -9.38 3.91
C VAL A 751 -12.26 -10.28 2.69
N GLY A 752 -11.09 -10.92 2.67
CA GLY A 752 -10.64 -11.73 1.55
C GLY A 752 -10.61 -10.89 0.26
N LYS A 753 -11.25 -11.39 -0.80
CA LYS A 753 -11.41 -10.67 -2.08
C LYS A 753 -12.77 -10.00 -2.27
N THR A 754 -13.66 -10.09 -1.27
CA THR A 754 -15.06 -9.67 -1.44
C THR A 754 -15.18 -8.15 -1.30
N PRO A 755 -15.82 -7.43 -2.23
CA PRO A 755 -16.06 -6.00 -2.13
C PRO A 755 -16.76 -5.62 -0.83
N GLN A 756 -16.26 -4.58 -0.17
CA GLN A 756 -16.77 -4.10 1.11
C GLN A 756 -17.44 -2.73 0.93
N ILE A 757 -18.71 -2.64 1.31
CA ILE A 757 -19.51 -1.41 1.27
C ILE A 757 -20.02 -1.14 2.68
N TYR A 758 -19.96 0.11 3.12
CA TYR A 758 -20.32 0.43 4.50
C TYR A 758 -21.15 1.71 4.57
N LEU A 759 -22.40 1.56 5.02
CA LEU A 759 -23.30 2.66 5.32
C LEU A 759 -22.94 3.23 6.70
N TYR A 760 -22.44 4.46 6.76
CA TYR A 760 -21.83 5.02 7.97
C TYR A 760 -22.34 6.43 8.29
N ILE A 761 -22.42 6.77 9.57
CA ILE A 761 -22.93 8.07 10.01
C ILE A 761 -21.94 9.21 9.70
N SER A 762 -22.44 10.35 9.21
CA SER A 762 -21.61 11.46 8.72
C SER A 762 -20.74 12.14 9.79
N ASP A 763 -21.12 12.07 11.07
CA ASP A 763 -20.36 12.65 12.19
C ASP A 763 -19.37 11.66 12.85
N GLY A 764 -19.32 10.41 12.38
CA GLY A 764 -18.48 9.33 12.91
C GLY A 764 -17.12 9.18 12.22
N LEU A 765 -16.54 10.26 11.69
CA LEU A 765 -15.38 10.22 10.78
C LEU A 765 -14.16 9.47 11.35
N GLY A 766 -13.87 9.62 12.65
CA GLY A 766 -12.69 9.02 13.27
C GLY A 766 -12.63 7.49 13.14
N GLU A 767 -13.73 6.80 13.48
CA GLU A 767 -13.83 5.35 13.33
C GLU A 767 -14.07 4.93 11.87
N GLY A 768 -14.79 5.74 11.09
CA GLY A 768 -15.02 5.46 9.67
C GLY A 768 -13.73 5.34 8.84
N ILE A 769 -12.66 6.03 9.25
CA ILE A 769 -11.33 5.86 8.62
C ILE A 769 -10.75 4.48 8.88
N GLN A 770 -10.99 3.86 10.05
CA GLN A 770 -10.53 2.51 10.33
C GLN A 770 -11.24 1.49 9.44
N ALA A 771 -12.54 1.65 9.22
CA ALA A 771 -13.28 0.84 8.26
C ALA A 771 -12.70 0.92 6.84
N LYS A 772 -12.26 2.10 6.39
CA LYS A 772 -11.56 2.25 5.09
C LYS A 772 -10.22 1.52 5.05
N ARG A 773 -9.40 1.68 6.10
CA ARG A 773 -8.00 1.24 6.11
C ARG A 773 -7.79 -0.23 6.49
N ARG A 774 -8.68 -0.77 7.33
CA ARG A 774 -8.57 -2.13 7.88
C ARG A 774 -9.71 -3.05 7.43
N GLY A 775 -10.87 -2.47 7.10
CA GLY A 775 -12.00 -3.18 6.52
C GLY A 775 -12.09 -3.07 4.99
N PHE A 776 -11.17 -2.34 4.33
CA PHE A 776 -11.19 -2.11 2.88
C PHE A 776 -12.51 -1.51 2.36
N ALA A 777 -13.25 -0.82 3.23
CA ALA A 777 -14.62 -0.41 2.95
C ALA A 777 -14.71 0.81 2.03
N VAL A 778 -15.61 0.73 1.04
CA VAL A 778 -16.16 1.89 0.36
C VAL A 778 -17.28 2.47 1.22
N MET A 779 -16.99 3.63 1.81
CA MET A 779 -17.89 4.31 2.74
C MET A 779 -18.96 5.09 1.99
N ILE A 780 -20.23 4.90 2.36
CA ILE A 780 -21.37 5.68 1.90
C ILE A 780 -21.98 6.34 3.15
N SER A 781 -21.90 7.67 3.22
CA SER A 781 -22.38 8.39 4.40
C SER A 781 -23.92 8.49 4.43
N HIS A 782 -24.50 8.40 5.63
CA HIS A 782 -25.88 8.79 5.90
C HIS A 782 -25.93 9.95 6.89
N LEU A 783 -27.03 10.71 6.85
CA LEU A 783 -27.26 11.84 7.74
C LEU A 783 -27.49 11.37 9.18
N THR A 784 -27.14 12.22 10.14
CA THR A 784 -27.56 12.09 11.54
C THR A 784 -29.09 12.26 11.66
N SER A 785 -29.67 11.78 12.75
CA SER A 785 -31.08 12.05 13.05
C SER A 785 -31.34 13.56 13.10
N PRO A 786 -32.50 14.04 12.59
CA PRO A 786 -32.85 15.46 12.71
C PRO A 786 -32.89 15.86 14.18
N LEU A 787 -32.08 16.86 14.53
CA LEU A 787 -32.00 17.36 15.90
C LEU A 787 -33.25 18.18 16.23
N ALA A 788 -33.77 18.01 17.45
CA ALA A 788 -34.85 18.81 17.99
C ALA A 788 -34.40 19.45 19.30
N TYR A 789 -34.90 20.65 19.59
CA TYR A 789 -34.70 21.27 20.90
C TYR A 789 -35.45 20.46 21.96
N THR A 790 -34.73 19.99 22.97
CA THR A 790 -35.36 19.41 24.16
C THR A 790 -36.14 20.50 24.86
N GLN A 791 -37.46 20.32 25.01
CA GLN A 791 -38.26 21.18 25.86
C GLN A 791 -38.00 20.82 27.32
N LEU A 792 -38.02 21.81 28.22
CA LEU A 792 -38.02 21.52 29.65
C LEU A 792 -39.22 20.65 29.99
N TYR A 793 -39.00 19.60 30.77
CA TYR A 793 -40.04 18.68 31.21
C TYR A 793 -40.01 18.47 32.73
N GLY A 794 -41.17 18.16 33.29
CA GLY A 794 -41.32 17.82 34.71
C GLY A 794 -40.74 18.89 35.63
N ASN A 795 -39.83 18.46 36.51
CA ASN A 795 -39.25 19.31 37.55
C ASN A 795 -38.34 20.42 36.98
N LEU A 796 -37.78 20.27 35.78
CA LEU A 796 -36.99 21.33 35.13
C LEU A 796 -37.90 22.49 34.69
N THR A 797 -39.09 22.20 34.17
CA THR A 797 -40.10 23.24 33.87
C THR A 797 -40.56 23.95 35.15
N SER A 798 -40.77 23.19 36.24
CA SER A 798 -41.13 23.76 37.54
C SER A 798 -40.04 24.67 38.08
N LEU A 799 -38.77 24.27 37.98
CA LEU A 799 -37.65 25.11 38.38
C LEU A 799 -37.58 26.40 37.56
N ALA A 800 -37.75 26.34 36.23
CA ALA A 800 -37.76 27.54 35.38
C ALA A 800 -38.86 28.53 35.79
N ASN A 801 -40.05 28.02 36.12
CA ASN A 801 -41.15 28.84 36.64
C ASN A 801 -40.83 29.45 38.01
N LEU A 802 -40.17 28.70 38.91
CA LEU A 802 -39.79 29.18 40.23
C LEU A 802 -38.66 30.23 40.16
N VAL A 803 -37.68 30.04 39.27
CA VAL A 803 -36.64 31.02 38.96
C VAL A 803 -37.28 32.32 38.49
N ASN A 804 -38.15 32.25 37.48
CA ASN A 804 -38.88 33.40 36.97
C ASN A 804 -39.73 34.09 38.06
N ALA A 805 -40.40 33.30 38.90
CA ALA A 805 -41.17 33.82 40.03
C ALA A 805 -40.27 34.51 41.07
N TYR A 806 -39.06 34.01 41.31
CA TYR A 806 -38.09 34.60 42.23
C TYR A 806 -37.58 35.94 41.72
N GLU A 807 -37.26 36.04 40.43
CA GLU A 807 -36.83 37.29 39.78
C GLU A 807 -37.90 38.38 39.86
N ASN A 808 -39.17 38.01 39.73
CA ASN A 808 -40.31 38.92 39.77
C ASN A 808 -40.87 39.18 41.20
N ALA A 809 -40.33 38.53 42.23
CA ALA A 809 -40.82 38.68 43.60
C ALA A 809 -40.37 40.02 44.23
N LEU A 810 -41.33 40.78 44.77
CA LEU A 810 -41.12 42.13 45.29
C LEU A 810 -40.72 42.20 46.79
N ASN A 811 -40.88 41.12 47.55
CA ASN A 811 -40.61 41.09 48.99
C ASN A 811 -39.75 39.89 49.40
N GLN A 812 -38.95 40.08 50.44
CA GLN A 812 -37.96 39.09 50.89
C GLN A 812 -38.60 37.77 51.34
N SER A 813 -39.74 37.84 52.03
CA SER A 813 -40.44 36.65 52.52
C SER A 813 -40.92 35.73 51.40
N SER A 814 -41.32 36.29 50.25
CA SER A 814 -41.70 35.49 49.06
C SER A 814 -40.47 34.89 48.39
N LYS A 815 -39.36 35.65 48.32
CA LYS A 815 -38.08 35.17 47.81
C LYS A 815 -37.54 33.98 48.61
N ASP A 816 -37.56 34.05 49.94
CA ASP A 816 -37.07 32.97 50.81
C ASP A 816 -37.90 31.68 50.68
N ALA A 817 -39.22 31.80 50.48
CA ALA A 817 -40.11 30.66 50.23
C ALA A 817 -39.81 29.99 48.87
N LEU A 818 -39.63 30.79 47.82
CA LEU A 818 -39.27 30.29 46.48
C LEU A 818 -37.88 29.61 46.49
N ILE A 819 -36.90 30.16 47.21
CA ILE A 819 -35.58 29.52 47.38
C ILE A 819 -35.70 28.17 48.07
N SER A 820 -36.56 28.06 49.09
CA SER A 820 -36.78 26.79 49.79
C SER A 820 -37.36 25.74 48.86
N GLU A 821 -38.27 26.14 47.98
CA GLU A 821 -38.89 25.26 46.98
C GLU A 821 -37.91 24.88 45.86
N ILE A 822 -37.09 25.81 45.37
CA ILE A 822 -36.00 25.54 44.42
C ILE A 822 -35.01 24.54 45.03
N LYS A 823 -34.53 24.78 46.25
CA LYS A 823 -33.63 23.85 46.98
C LYS A 823 -34.25 22.48 47.15
N TYR A 824 -35.55 22.42 47.48
CA TYR A 824 -36.27 21.16 47.63
C TYR A 824 -36.28 20.36 46.33
N ILE A 825 -36.63 20.99 45.20
CA ILE A 825 -36.67 20.31 43.90
C ILE A 825 -35.26 19.88 43.47
N VAL A 826 -34.26 20.75 43.61
CA VAL A 826 -32.87 20.44 43.26
C VAL A 826 -32.35 19.23 44.07
N ASN A 827 -32.55 19.23 45.39
CA ASN A 827 -32.05 18.16 46.25
C ASN A 827 -32.81 16.84 46.04
N THR A 828 -34.13 16.89 45.89
CA THR A 828 -34.95 15.68 45.73
C THR A 828 -34.69 14.97 44.40
N ASN A 829 -34.25 15.71 43.37
CA ASN A 829 -33.91 15.17 42.05
C ASN A 829 -32.39 14.98 41.85
N ASN A 830 -31.57 15.24 42.87
CA ASN A 830 -30.11 15.14 42.84
C ASN A 830 -29.45 15.98 41.72
N TYR A 831 -30.03 17.15 41.42
CA TYR A 831 -29.51 18.05 40.38
C TYR A 831 -28.22 18.77 40.80
N VAL A 832 -27.89 18.80 42.09
CA VAL A 832 -26.65 19.43 42.60
C VAL A 832 -25.40 18.95 41.85
N ASN A 833 -25.25 17.62 41.72
CA ASN A 833 -24.12 17.03 41.00
C ASN A 833 -24.22 17.28 39.49
N SER A 834 -25.44 17.36 38.94
CA SER A 834 -25.66 17.64 37.51
C SER A 834 -25.28 19.08 37.14
N MET A 835 -25.32 19.99 38.11
CA MET A 835 -24.80 21.36 38.00
C MET A 835 -23.27 21.44 38.20
N GLY A 836 -22.58 20.30 38.39
CA GLY A 836 -21.15 20.25 38.65
C GLY A 836 -20.73 20.72 40.05
N LEU A 837 -21.66 20.76 41.01
CA LEU A 837 -21.42 21.22 42.37
C LEU A 837 -21.42 20.05 43.37
N THR A 838 -20.82 20.27 44.54
CA THR A 838 -21.00 19.40 45.71
C THR A 838 -22.15 19.92 46.57
N ASN A 839 -22.79 19.03 47.34
CA ASN A 839 -23.84 19.44 48.30
C ASN A 839 -23.33 20.51 49.28
N GLU A 840 -22.08 20.42 49.74
CA GLU A 840 -21.48 21.40 50.64
C GLU A 840 -21.31 22.78 49.98
N THR A 841 -20.93 22.81 48.70
CA THR A 841 -20.82 24.06 47.94
C THR A 841 -22.20 24.65 47.65
N PHE A 842 -23.16 23.80 47.28
CA PHE A 842 -24.53 24.20 46.96
C PHE A 842 -25.26 24.80 48.17
N ASP A 843 -25.09 24.22 49.36
CA ASP A 843 -25.71 24.72 50.59
C ASP A 843 -25.16 26.09 51.03
N LYS A 844 -23.95 26.44 50.60
CA LYS A 844 -23.28 27.72 50.91
C LYS A 844 -23.59 28.84 49.92
N LEU A 845 -24.26 28.56 48.80
CA LEU A 845 -24.65 29.58 47.82
C LEU A 845 -25.63 30.59 48.45
N THR A 846 -25.44 31.88 48.15
CA THR A 846 -26.44 32.90 48.43
C THR A 846 -27.68 32.69 47.58
N SER A 847 -28.82 33.28 47.96
CA SER A 847 -30.09 33.10 47.23
C SER A 847 -29.99 33.49 45.74
N ASP A 848 -29.31 34.59 45.42
CA ASP A 848 -29.17 35.05 44.04
C ASP A 848 -28.18 34.19 43.24
N GLU A 849 -27.07 33.75 43.87
CA GLU A 849 -26.13 32.81 43.25
C GLU A 849 -26.79 31.46 42.98
N LEU A 850 -27.64 30.99 43.89
CA LEU A 850 -28.39 29.75 43.72
C LEU A 850 -29.36 29.84 42.55
N VAL A 851 -30.14 30.91 42.45
CA VAL A 851 -31.10 31.10 41.35
C VAL A 851 -30.35 31.21 40.02
N SER A 852 -29.26 31.98 39.95
CA SER A 852 -28.46 32.10 38.73
C SER A 852 -27.81 30.77 38.33
N THR A 853 -27.37 29.97 39.30
CA THR A 853 -26.80 28.64 39.05
C THR A 853 -27.86 27.68 38.50
N VAL A 854 -29.07 27.71 39.09
CA VAL A 854 -30.19 26.87 38.65
C VAL A 854 -30.71 27.32 37.28
N ASP A 855 -30.80 28.62 37.02
CA ASP A 855 -31.21 29.17 35.71
C ASP A 855 -30.21 28.80 34.61
N SER A 856 -28.91 28.87 34.88
CA SER A 856 -27.89 28.45 33.92
C SER A 856 -27.86 26.94 33.65
N PHE A 857 -28.39 26.13 34.56
CA PHE A 857 -28.45 24.68 34.41
C PHE A 857 -29.64 24.22 33.57
N ILE A 858 -30.74 24.95 33.65
CA ILE A 858 -31.98 24.77 32.88
C ILE A 858 -31.74 25.17 31.44
#